data_AF-A0A935M9Q7-F1
#
_entry.id   AF-A0A935M9Q7-F1
#
_cell.length_a   1.000
_cell.length_b   1.000
_cell.length_c   1.000
_cell.angle_alpha   90.00
_cell.angle_beta   90.00
_cell.angle_gamma   90.00
#
_symmetry.space_group_name_H-M   'P 1'
#
loop_
_entity.id
_entity.type
_entity.pdbx_description
1 polymer ?
#
loop_
_entity_poly.entity_id
_entity_poly.type
_entity_poly.pdbx_seq_one_letter_code
_entity_poly.pdbx_strand_id
1 'polypeptide(L)'
;MNIKRSLSFKALTLLFVAFCSFNSSAQTNLTDNGNQDEIRALEKAKKENAKEMEAFEVFTNNFKHSKNAVAKAMPLPDTSCIVTILVVVHVFHPNGAIGVPLSQIAYAINDLNITFSGQDADYGTVNAAFSGVKSYTKIRFALAKIDPNGNSTNGIVYYKDKQVGYANSPMWDNEISTIAWDNYKYFNVYVMNDLFGNGVTNNSGFCFYPNSGMIAAGRVRMVYNYSYLGFGGASFNNLEFNQTFTHECGHYLNLLHTFEGTNCSAAGDLCADTPPTAVAGAGCNATQCTALINGENYMDYNATCYKNFTMDQNTRMEAALMHPARITQWQYDNLVATGILNSASTNSCVNASPFFSFSKTQLFEDILNTGSIATPPVIIYACGGAQFASTAQTLVQGTDYTISNLPSGLSTSLVTSGNGKTATLTLMGQAVSHGSVNTLSNINFAFTNAAVVGGSVTAITNYSNTLKIKFYDPWGLTCSNAINISATSSATLATLQTIGSVPKNYGLRYSAGNYYLENYGRGIITTASNSDNIVFLPAGTLIGPASVWRTGGNSGVLYSSSHNALDGTTGFVGFRMQIGNDYYYGYMTIQVSSTSGVTLIEYVYSNKPNEPVTAGTNCLNLGLSRIELSDPFKIYPNPSSKTIRIQNFGGNAISDLVIIDVTGRKVLEQKESTSEIHIEHLNRGMYLLQITSGGKTYLNKFIKE
;
A
#
# COMPACT_ATOMS: atom_id res chain seq x y z
N MET A 1 -7.45 -64.94 -15.62
CA MET A 1 -8.84 -64.81 -16.08
C MET A 1 -9.08 -63.33 -16.42
N ASN A 2 -9.44 -63.05 -17.67
CA ASN A 2 -9.51 -61.76 -18.37
C ASN A 2 -10.27 -60.66 -17.58
N ILE A 3 -10.11 -59.34 -17.77
CA ILE A 3 -10.37 -58.55 -19.00
C ILE A 3 -9.74 -57.13 -18.85
N LYS A 4 -9.27 -56.59 -20.00
CA LYS A 4 -8.85 -55.21 -20.31
C LYS A 4 -9.65 -54.08 -19.62
N ARG A 5 -8.99 -52.99 -19.21
CA ARG A 5 -9.61 -51.66 -19.07
C ARG A 5 -8.79 -50.59 -19.80
N SER A 6 -9.52 -49.85 -20.62
CA SER A 6 -9.12 -48.76 -21.51
C SER A 6 -8.69 -47.49 -20.78
N LEU A 7 -7.71 -46.80 -21.36
CA LEU A 7 -7.41 -45.40 -21.10
C LEU A 7 -8.63 -44.51 -21.38
N SER A 8 -8.94 -43.58 -20.48
CA SER A 8 -9.59 -42.32 -20.82
C SER A 8 -9.01 -41.20 -19.96
N PHE A 9 -8.38 -40.23 -20.61
CA PHE A 9 -8.04 -38.92 -20.07
C PHE A 9 -9.31 -38.25 -19.50
N LYS A 10 -9.28 -37.83 -18.24
CA LYS A 10 -10.20 -36.83 -17.70
C LYS A 10 -9.39 -35.64 -17.20
N ALA A 11 -9.64 -34.49 -17.82
CA ALA A 11 -9.10 -33.20 -17.48
C ALA A 11 -9.51 -32.80 -16.05
N LEU A 12 -8.54 -32.25 -15.33
CA LEU A 12 -8.65 -31.75 -13.97
C LEU A 12 -9.17 -30.30 -14.03
N THR A 13 -10.47 -30.09 -13.84
CA THR A 13 -11.07 -28.75 -13.73
C THR A 13 -10.98 -28.29 -12.27
N LEU A 14 -10.04 -27.40 -11.95
CA LEU A 14 -10.02 -26.66 -10.68
C LEU A 14 -11.06 -25.52 -10.79
N LEU A 15 -12.17 -25.65 -10.06
CA LEU A 15 -13.20 -24.62 -9.90
C LEU A 15 -12.84 -23.78 -8.66
N PHE A 16 -12.39 -22.53 -8.85
CA PHE A 16 -12.24 -21.58 -7.75
C PHE A 16 -13.56 -20.84 -7.55
N VAL A 17 -14.17 -21.10 -6.40
CA VAL A 17 -15.45 -20.56 -5.95
C VAL A 17 -15.23 -19.15 -5.38
N ALA A 18 -15.75 -18.12 -6.05
CA ALA A 18 -15.85 -16.77 -5.50
C ALA A 18 -17.14 -16.67 -4.67
N PHE A 19 -17.10 -17.21 -3.44
CA PHE A 19 -18.03 -16.80 -2.40
C PHE A 19 -17.35 -15.65 -1.64
N CYS A 20 -18.05 -14.53 -1.41
CA CYS A 20 -17.75 -13.67 -0.27
C CYS A 20 -18.11 -14.40 1.03
N SER A 21 -17.39 -15.49 1.30
CA SER A 21 -17.34 -16.22 2.55
C SER A 21 -15.91 -16.69 2.67
N PHE A 22 -15.27 -16.41 3.80
CA PHE A 22 -14.10 -17.18 4.17
C PHE A 22 -14.50 -18.66 4.26
N ASN A 23 -14.30 -19.41 3.19
CA ASN A 23 -14.20 -20.85 3.23
C ASN A 23 -12.73 -21.19 3.05
N SER A 24 -12.08 -21.39 4.19
CA SER A 24 -10.81 -22.06 4.32
C SER A 24 -10.96 -23.50 3.81
N SER A 25 -10.79 -23.71 2.50
CA SER A 25 -10.33 -25.01 1.99
C SER A 25 -8.81 -25.00 1.95
N ALA A 26 -8.23 -24.86 3.13
CA ALA A 26 -6.85 -25.21 3.44
C ALA A 26 -6.86 -26.00 4.75
N GLN A 27 -7.63 -27.09 4.82
CA GLN A 27 -7.27 -28.18 5.73
C GLN A 27 -6.12 -28.96 5.09
N THR A 28 -4.93 -28.38 5.16
CA THR A 28 -3.76 -29.20 5.50
C THR A 28 -3.61 -29.07 7.00
N ASN A 29 -3.42 -30.19 7.69
CA ASN A 29 -3.27 -30.26 9.14
C ASN A 29 -2.17 -29.31 9.63
N LEU A 30 -2.53 -28.07 9.97
CA LEU A 30 -1.71 -27.17 10.75
C LEU A 30 -2.15 -27.33 12.20
N THR A 31 -1.47 -28.24 12.90
CA THR A 31 -1.32 -28.12 14.35
C THR A 31 -0.20 -27.11 14.58
N ASP A 32 -0.49 -25.83 14.36
CA ASP A 32 0.41 -24.76 14.76
C ASP A 32 -0.39 -23.66 15.45
N ASN A 33 0.09 -23.25 16.62
CA ASN A 33 -0.57 -22.32 17.52
C ASN A 33 -0.44 -20.87 17.00
N GLY A 34 -0.98 -20.62 15.81
CA GLY A 34 -1.12 -19.30 15.22
C GLY A 34 -1.94 -18.37 16.13
N ASN A 35 -1.43 -17.16 16.28
CA ASN A 35 -1.82 -16.14 17.25
C ASN A 35 -3.34 -15.88 17.27
N GLN A 36 -4.03 -16.25 18.36
CA GLN A 36 -5.50 -16.18 18.50
C GLN A 36 -6.10 -14.78 18.25
N ASP A 37 -5.29 -13.73 18.40
CA ASP A 37 -5.70 -12.35 18.15
C ASP A 37 -5.83 -12.02 16.64
N GLU A 38 -5.04 -12.66 15.78
CA GLU A 38 -5.13 -12.51 14.32
C GLU A 38 -6.42 -13.14 13.77
N ILE A 39 -6.76 -14.32 14.28
CA ILE A 39 -8.03 -15.00 13.95
C ILE A 39 -9.23 -14.13 14.36
N ARG A 40 -9.22 -13.55 15.56
CA ARG A 40 -10.28 -12.64 16.03
C ARG A 40 -10.38 -11.37 15.18
N ALA A 41 -9.25 -10.80 14.75
CA ALA A 41 -9.24 -9.63 13.86
C ALA A 41 -9.84 -9.94 12.49
N LEU A 42 -9.50 -11.10 11.91
CA LEU A 42 -10.05 -11.58 10.64
C LEU A 42 -11.57 -11.83 10.72
N GLU A 43 -12.04 -12.45 11.80
CA GLU A 43 -13.47 -12.67 12.03
C GLU A 43 -14.27 -11.37 12.21
N LYS A 44 -13.67 -10.36 12.86
CA LYS A 44 -14.29 -9.04 12.98
C LYS A 44 -14.42 -8.35 11.62
N ALA A 45 -13.34 -8.33 10.83
CA ALA A 45 -13.33 -7.74 9.50
C ALA A 45 -14.37 -8.38 8.56
N LYS A 46 -14.56 -9.71 8.65
CA LYS A 46 -15.64 -10.43 7.93
C LYS A 46 -17.02 -9.88 8.23
N LYS A 47 -17.33 -9.73 9.52
CA LYS A 47 -18.66 -9.28 9.97
C LYS A 47 -18.93 -7.83 9.57
N GLU A 48 -17.91 -6.98 9.62
CA GLU A 48 -18.03 -5.58 9.19
C GLU A 48 -18.26 -5.48 7.68
N ASN A 49 -17.52 -6.27 6.87
CA ASN A 49 -17.73 -6.30 5.42
C ASN A 49 -19.13 -6.80 5.04
N ALA A 50 -19.64 -7.83 5.71
CA ALA A 50 -20.99 -8.35 5.44
C ALA A 50 -22.09 -7.29 5.69
N LYS A 51 -21.95 -6.50 6.76
CA LYS A 51 -22.89 -5.40 7.06
C LYS A 51 -22.84 -4.28 6.03
N GLU A 52 -21.65 -3.92 5.56
CA GLU A 52 -21.50 -2.91 4.51
C GLU A 52 -22.15 -3.37 3.21
N MET A 53 -21.96 -4.65 2.82
CA MET A 53 -22.60 -5.21 1.62
C MET A 53 -24.13 -5.15 1.71
N GLU A 54 -24.72 -5.51 2.85
CA GLU A 54 -26.17 -5.41 3.06
C GLU A 54 -26.65 -3.95 2.96
N ALA A 55 -25.94 -3.01 3.59
CA ALA A 55 -26.25 -1.59 3.51
C ALA A 55 -26.15 -1.04 2.07
N PHE A 56 -25.16 -1.52 1.30
CA PHE A 56 -24.99 -1.14 -0.10
C PHE A 56 -26.15 -1.65 -0.98
N GLU A 57 -26.63 -2.87 -0.74
CA GLU A 57 -27.79 -3.41 -1.46
C GLU A 57 -29.07 -2.64 -1.12
N VAL A 58 -29.27 -2.25 0.14
CA VAL A 58 -30.38 -1.36 0.52
C VAL A 58 -30.28 -0.02 -0.21
N PHE A 59 -29.09 0.59 -0.25
CA PHE A 59 -28.86 1.81 -1.00
C PHE A 59 -29.19 1.65 -2.50
N THR A 60 -28.71 0.57 -3.11
CA THR A 60 -28.92 0.26 -4.53
C THR A 60 -30.40 0.10 -4.84
N ASN A 61 -31.14 -0.65 -4.02
CA ASN A 61 -32.58 -0.83 -4.19
C ASN A 61 -33.35 0.49 -4.04
N ASN A 62 -32.99 1.32 -3.06
CA ASN A 62 -33.60 2.65 -2.91
C ASN A 62 -33.34 3.53 -4.14
N PHE A 63 -32.13 3.50 -4.69
CA PHE A 63 -31.79 4.20 -5.93
C PHE A 63 -32.63 3.69 -7.11
N LYS A 64 -32.72 2.36 -7.31
CA LYS A 64 -33.55 1.74 -8.35
C LYS A 64 -35.02 2.17 -8.23
N HIS A 65 -35.60 2.12 -7.04
CA HIS A 65 -36.97 2.56 -6.79
C HIS A 65 -37.18 4.04 -7.16
N SER A 66 -36.26 4.92 -6.76
CA SER A 66 -36.35 6.34 -7.07
C SER A 66 -36.31 6.63 -8.58
N LYS A 67 -35.49 5.88 -9.33
CA LYS A 67 -35.35 6.01 -10.79
C LYS A 67 -36.57 5.46 -11.53
N ASN A 68 -37.07 4.30 -11.11
CA ASN A 68 -38.25 3.65 -11.72
C ASN A 68 -39.56 4.40 -11.43
N ALA A 69 -39.65 5.14 -10.32
CA ALA A 69 -40.79 6.04 -10.08
C ALA A 69 -40.87 7.20 -11.09
N VAL A 70 -39.76 7.54 -11.74
CA VAL A 70 -39.65 8.64 -12.72
C VAL A 70 -39.75 8.14 -14.17
N ALA A 71 -39.37 6.88 -14.45
CA ALA A 71 -39.36 6.30 -15.80
C ALA A 71 -40.28 5.07 -15.91
N LYS A 72 -41.35 5.14 -16.73
CA LYS A 72 -42.30 4.02 -16.99
C LYS A 72 -41.70 2.81 -17.74
N ALA A 73 -40.49 2.95 -18.27
CA ALA A 73 -39.64 1.90 -18.84
C ALA A 73 -38.18 2.26 -18.51
N MET A 74 -37.25 1.31 -18.45
CA MET A 74 -35.82 1.62 -18.37
C MET A 74 -35.31 1.97 -19.78
N PRO A 75 -35.09 3.25 -20.14
CA PRO A 75 -34.47 3.58 -21.41
C PRO A 75 -32.98 3.23 -21.38
N LEU A 76 -32.38 3.07 -22.56
CA LEU A 76 -30.92 3.14 -22.69
C LEU A 76 -30.40 4.42 -22.03
N PRO A 77 -29.23 4.38 -21.38
CA PRO A 77 -28.73 5.51 -20.62
C PRO A 77 -28.51 6.74 -21.49
N ASP A 78 -28.88 7.90 -20.94
CA ASP A 78 -28.56 9.20 -21.53
C ASP A 78 -27.04 9.45 -21.46
N THR A 79 -26.42 9.53 -22.64
CA THR A 79 -24.98 9.77 -22.82
C THR A 79 -24.64 11.22 -23.13
N SER A 80 -25.62 12.14 -23.08
CA SER A 80 -25.36 13.59 -23.10
C SER A 80 -24.47 14.03 -21.93
N CYS A 81 -24.42 13.20 -20.87
CA CYS A 81 -23.76 13.45 -19.61
C CYS A 81 -22.74 12.33 -19.29
N ILE A 82 -21.49 12.45 -19.75
CA ILE A 82 -20.45 11.44 -19.51
C ILE A 82 -19.83 11.58 -18.10
N VAL A 83 -19.81 10.48 -17.36
CA VAL A 83 -19.21 10.35 -16.03
C VAL A 83 -17.80 9.77 -16.16
N THR A 84 -16.77 10.47 -15.72
CA THR A 84 -15.37 10.00 -15.85
C THR A 84 -14.80 9.57 -14.51
N ILE A 85 -14.30 8.33 -14.41
CA ILE A 85 -13.55 7.77 -13.27
C ILE A 85 -12.06 7.86 -13.57
N LEU A 86 -11.27 8.21 -12.57
CA LEU A 86 -9.87 8.55 -12.75
C LEU A 86 -9.00 7.40 -12.32
N VAL A 87 -8.18 6.92 -13.23
CA VAL A 87 -7.38 5.71 -13.03
C VAL A 87 -5.94 6.10 -12.76
N VAL A 88 -5.35 5.48 -11.74
CA VAL A 88 -3.91 5.37 -11.58
C VAL A 88 -3.50 3.91 -11.71
N VAL A 89 -2.47 3.66 -12.51
CA VAL A 89 -1.95 2.30 -12.73
C VAL A 89 -0.59 2.16 -12.06
N HIS A 90 -0.52 1.29 -11.05
CA HIS A 90 0.69 0.92 -10.33
C HIS A 90 1.27 -0.35 -10.95
N VAL A 91 2.37 -0.24 -11.68
CA VAL A 91 2.96 -1.35 -12.44
C VAL A 91 4.12 -1.97 -11.68
N PHE A 92 3.94 -3.23 -11.28
CA PHE A 92 4.95 -4.09 -10.67
C PHE A 92 5.44 -5.11 -11.68
N HIS A 93 6.33 -4.67 -12.57
CA HIS A 93 6.92 -5.49 -13.60
C HIS A 93 8.46 -5.39 -13.53
N PRO A 94 9.20 -6.51 -13.55
CA PRO A 94 10.67 -6.52 -13.53
C PRO A 94 11.37 -5.56 -14.51
N ASN A 95 10.83 -5.49 -15.72
CA ASN A 95 11.35 -4.62 -16.78
C ASN A 95 10.71 -3.22 -16.80
N GLY A 96 9.93 -2.85 -15.77
CA GLY A 96 9.21 -1.58 -15.68
C GLY A 96 8.44 -1.22 -16.95
N ALA A 97 8.65 0.00 -17.44
CA ALA A 97 8.02 0.53 -18.65
C ALA A 97 8.41 -0.20 -19.94
N ILE A 98 9.50 -0.96 -19.97
CA ILE A 98 9.85 -1.79 -21.14
C ILE A 98 8.92 -3.01 -21.21
N GLY A 99 8.58 -3.59 -20.06
CA GLY A 99 7.68 -4.75 -19.99
C GLY A 99 6.22 -4.37 -20.19
N VAL A 100 5.78 -3.28 -19.55
CA VAL A 100 4.42 -2.77 -19.67
C VAL A 100 4.49 -1.29 -20.08
N PRO A 101 4.62 -0.99 -21.37
CA PRO A 101 4.74 0.39 -21.84
C PRO A 101 3.45 1.19 -21.67
N LEU A 102 3.58 2.51 -21.58
CA LEU A 102 2.45 3.45 -21.55
C LEU A 102 1.43 3.17 -22.66
N SER A 103 1.89 2.82 -23.87
CA SER A 103 1.02 2.51 -25.00
C SER A 103 0.10 1.31 -24.75
N GLN A 104 0.57 0.31 -24.00
CA GLN A 104 -0.23 -0.87 -23.65
C GLN A 104 -1.31 -0.51 -22.63
N ILE A 105 -0.96 0.28 -21.60
CA ILE A 105 -1.94 0.75 -20.62
C ILE A 105 -2.95 1.71 -21.27
N ALA A 106 -2.49 2.61 -22.14
CA ALA A 106 -3.37 3.49 -22.90
C ALA A 106 -4.33 2.72 -23.82
N TYR A 107 -3.86 1.62 -24.44
CA TYR A 107 -4.72 0.70 -25.18
C TYR A 107 -5.81 0.11 -24.28
N ALA A 108 -5.44 -0.47 -23.13
CA ALA A 108 -6.40 -1.08 -22.21
C ALA A 108 -7.48 -0.09 -21.73
N ILE A 109 -7.10 1.15 -21.40
CA ILE A 109 -8.05 2.20 -21.00
C ILE A 109 -8.94 2.63 -22.17
N ASN A 110 -8.42 2.68 -23.39
CA ASN A 110 -9.22 3.01 -24.57
C ASN A 110 -10.21 1.90 -24.92
N ASP A 111 -9.76 0.64 -24.92
CA ASP A 111 -10.57 -0.56 -25.13
C ASP A 111 -11.72 -0.61 -24.12
N LEU A 112 -11.41 -0.43 -22.83
CA LEU A 112 -12.40 -0.30 -21.76
C LEU A 112 -13.46 0.77 -22.04
N ASN A 113 -13.06 1.94 -22.56
CA ASN A 113 -13.99 3.02 -22.89
C ASN A 113 -14.87 2.72 -24.11
N ILE A 114 -14.33 2.04 -25.13
CA ILE A 114 -15.09 1.54 -26.28
C ILE A 114 -16.15 0.57 -25.75
N THR A 115 -15.75 -0.37 -24.90
CA THR A 115 -16.63 -1.38 -24.34
C THR A 115 -17.73 -0.80 -23.44
N PHE A 116 -17.37 0.04 -22.48
CA PHE A 116 -18.35 0.73 -21.63
C PHE A 116 -19.28 1.65 -22.42
N SER A 117 -18.94 2.03 -23.66
CA SER A 117 -19.78 2.82 -24.55
C SER A 117 -20.63 2.02 -25.53
N GLY A 118 -20.48 0.68 -25.56
CA GLY A 118 -21.14 -0.20 -26.54
C GLY A 118 -20.73 0.12 -27.98
N GLN A 119 -19.48 0.57 -28.16
CA GLN A 119 -18.90 0.87 -29.48
C GLN A 119 -18.04 -0.27 -30.01
N ASP A 120 -18.00 -1.41 -29.32
CA ASP A 120 -17.33 -2.61 -29.82
C ASP A 120 -17.92 -3.02 -31.17
N ALA A 121 -17.06 -3.47 -32.08
CA ALA A 121 -17.47 -3.83 -33.44
C ALA A 121 -18.54 -4.93 -33.45
N ASP A 122 -18.59 -5.77 -32.41
CA ASP A 122 -19.48 -6.90 -32.27
C ASP A 122 -20.66 -6.65 -31.31
N TYR A 123 -20.81 -5.45 -30.72
CA TYR A 123 -21.96 -5.08 -29.88
C TYR A 123 -23.31 -5.23 -30.62
N GLY A 124 -23.29 -5.00 -31.94
CA GLY A 124 -24.44 -5.24 -32.82
C GLY A 124 -24.84 -6.71 -32.97
N THR A 125 -23.93 -7.64 -32.64
CA THR A 125 -24.07 -9.09 -32.82
C THR A 125 -24.45 -9.85 -31.55
N VAL A 126 -24.72 -9.13 -30.45
CA VAL A 126 -25.30 -9.70 -29.23
C VAL A 126 -26.52 -10.56 -29.60
N ASN A 127 -26.63 -11.73 -28.98
CA ASN A 127 -27.71 -12.67 -29.23
C ASN A 127 -29.07 -11.97 -29.17
N ALA A 128 -29.92 -12.25 -30.17
CA ALA A 128 -31.22 -11.60 -30.33
C ALA A 128 -32.12 -11.71 -29.08
N ALA A 129 -31.98 -12.79 -28.29
CA ALA A 129 -32.70 -12.96 -27.03
C ALA A 129 -32.40 -11.85 -26.00
N PHE A 130 -31.21 -11.24 -26.06
CA PHE A 130 -30.77 -10.19 -25.13
C PHE A 130 -30.79 -8.79 -25.76
N SER A 131 -31.25 -8.64 -27.00
CA SER A 131 -31.31 -7.33 -27.67
C SER A 131 -32.23 -6.33 -26.97
N GLY A 132 -33.25 -6.82 -26.25
CA GLY A 132 -34.16 -5.99 -25.46
C GLY A 132 -33.61 -5.54 -24.11
N VAL A 133 -32.49 -6.09 -23.64
CA VAL A 133 -31.90 -5.80 -22.32
C VAL A 133 -30.46 -5.29 -22.40
N LYS A 134 -29.76 -5.49 -23.54
CA LYS A 134 -28.38 -5.03 -23.72
C LYS A 134 -28.27 -3.51 -23.54
N SER A 135 -27.21 -3.08 -22.88
CA SER A 135 -26.96 -1.67 -22.59
C SER A 135 -25.49 -1.33 -22.76
N TYR A 136 -25.24 -0.05 -23.02
CA TYR A 136 -23.96 0.62 -22.80
C TYR A 136 -24.07 1.52 -21.56
N THR A 137 -23.01 2.27 -21.25
CA THR A 137 -22.95 3.16 -20.10
C THR A 137 -22.49 4.56 -20.50
N LYS A 138 -22.80 5.54 -19.65
CA LYS A 138 -22.22 6.89 -19.70
C LYS A 138 -20.88 7.00 -18.96
N ILE A 139 -20.33 5.88 -18.48
CA ILE A 139 -19.13 5.85 -17.64
C ILE A 139 -17.90 5.75 -18.54
N ARG A 140 -16.89 6.56 -18.26
CA ARG A 140 -15.58 6.54 -18.91
C ARG A 140 -14.47 6.50 -17.88
N PHE A 141 -13.32 6.03 -18.30
CA PHE A 141 -12.12 5.92 -17.48
C PHE A 141 -11.02 6.77 -18.12
N ALA A 142 -10.30 7.54 -17.31
CA ALA A 142 -9.19 8.34 -17.79
C ALA A 142 -7.98 8.22 -16.86
N LEU A 143 -6.80 8.05 -17.43
CA LEU A 143 -5.56 8.13 -16.67
C LEU A 143 -5.41 9.54 -16.07
N ALA A 144 -5.15 9.60 -14.76
CA ALA A 144 -4.93 10.84 -14.05
C ALA A 144 -3.80 11.67 -14.69
N LYS A 145 -3.93 13.00 -14.62
CA LYS A 145 -2.94 13.98 -15.13
C LYS A 145 -2.24 14.78 -14.03
N ILE A 146 -2.77 14.72 -12.81
CA ILE A 146 -2.16 15.30 -11.60
C ILE A 146 -2.10 14.21 -10.51
N ASP A 147 -0.92 14.05 -9.90
CA ASP A 147 -0.67 13.09 -8.82
C ASP A 147 -1.12 13.63 -7.45
N PRO A 148 -1.08 12.82 -6.36
CA PRO A 148 -1.46 13.27 -5.02
C PRO A 148 -0.60 14.42 -4.46
N ASN A 149 0.58 14.60 -5.05
CA ASN A 149 1.51 15.69 -4.78
C ASN A 149 1.34 16.84 -5.79
N GLY A 150 0.21 16.93 -6.49
CA GLY A 150 -0.13 18.09 -7.32
C GLY A 150 0.78 18.25 -8.55
N ASN A 151 1.67 17.28 -8.80
CA ASN A 151 2.58 17.32 -9.93
C ASN A 151 1.91 16.71 -11.16
N SER A 152 2.34 17.15 -12.34
CA SER A 152 1.91 16.53 -13.59
C SER A 152 2.34 15.06 -13.64
N THR A 153 1.44 14.20 -14.11
CA THR A 153 1.65 12.77 -14.24
C THR A 153 0.97 12.26 -15.52
N ASN A 154 1.37 11.08 -15.97
CA ASN A 154 0.66 10.33 -17.00
C ASN A 154 -0.35 9.30 -16.41
N GLY A 155 -0.48 9.25 -15.08
CA GLY A 155 -1.38 8.32 -14.37
C GLY A 155 -0.78 6.93 -14.19
N ILE A 156 0.52 6.75 -14.40
CA ILE A 156 1.21 5.46 -14.27
C ILE A 156 2.41 5.61 -13.35
N VAL A 157 2.51 4.70 -12.37
CA VAL A 157 3.63 4.61 -11.43
C VAL A 157 4.33 3.28 -11.64
N TYR A 158 5.62 3.31 -11.96
CA TYR A 158 6.42 2.11 -12.19
C TYR A 158 7.26 1.74 -10.97
N TYR A 159 7.07 0.52 -10.50
CA TYR A 159 7.86 -0.09 -9.44
C TYR A 159 8.86 -1.05 -10.07
N LYS A 160 10.15 -0.87 -9.79
CA LYS A 160 11.21 -1.75 -10.32
C LYS A 160 11.35 -3.03 -9.50
N ASP A 161 10.95 -2.97 -8.24
CA ASP A 161 10.88 -4.15 -7.38
C ASP A 161 9.64 -4.96 -7.79
N LYS A 162 9.83 -6.27 -8.04
CA LYS A 162 8.71 -7.18 -8.29
C LYS A 162 7.86 -7.23 -7.03
N GLN A 163 6.56 -7.29 -7.19
CA GLN A 163 5.61 -7.48 -6.10
C GLN A 163 4.53 -8.44 -6.54
N VAL A 164 4.02 -9.20 -5.57
CA VAL A 164 2.96 -10.19 -5.77
C VAL A 164 1.93 -10.07 -4.65
N GLY A 165 0.76 -10.66 -4.85
CA GLY A 165 -0.17 -10.93 -3.76
C GLY A 165 -1.13 -9.83 -3.37
N TYR A 166 -1.16 -8.68 -4.05
CA TYR A 166 -2.02 -7.57 -3.62
C TYR A 166 -3.53 -7.85 -3.67
N ALA A 167 -3.98 -8.94 -4.31
CA ALA A 167 -5.36 -9.39 -4.22
C ALA A 167 -5.67 -10.07 -2.86
N ASN A 168 -4.66 -10.56 -2.14
CA ASN A 168 -4.81 -11.20 -0.84
C ASN A 168 -4.95 -10.14 0.28
N SER A 169 -6.17 -9.96 0.75
CA SER A 169 -6.52 -9.14 1.92
C SER A 169 -6.88 -10.03 3.11
N PRO A 170 -6.40 -9.70 4.34
CA PRO A 170 -5.72 -8.45 4.70
C PRO A 170 -4.19 -8.49 4.57
N MET A 171 -3.60 -9.60 4.08
CA MET A 171 -2.15 -9.85 4.11
C MET A 171 -1.31 -8.68 3.59
N TRP A 172 -1.77 -8.01 2.53
CA TRP A 172 -1.04 -6.90 1.89
C TRP A 172 -1.66 -5.52 2.11
N ASP A 173 -2.70 -5.41 2.94
CA ASP A 173 -3.46 -4.16 3.11
C ASP A 173 -2.62 -3.01 3.67
N ASN A 174 -1.67 -3.30 4.57
CA ASN A 174 -0.78 -2.29 5.13
C ASN A 174 0.26 -1.80 4.11
N GLU A 175 0.75 -2.68 3.23
CA GLU A 175 1.67 -2.22 2.18
C GLU A 175 0.91 -1.38 1.14
N ILE A 176 -0.30 -1.78 0.78
CA ILE A 176 -1.12 -1.11 -0.22
C ILE A 176 -1.53 0.29 0.24
N SER A 177 -1.91 0.46 1.51
CA SER A 177 -2.27 1.78 2.05
C SER A 177 -1.10 2.77 2.05
N THR A 178 0.16 2.32 1.90
CA THR A 178 1.33 3.21 1.79
C THR A 178 1.57 3.75 0.39
N ILE A 179 1.04 3.10 -0.64
CA ILE A 179 1.30 3.44 -2.05
C ILE A 179 0.03 3.84 -2.81
N ALA A 180 -1.15 3.50 -2.27
CA ALA A 180 -2.42 3.87 -2.85
C ALA A 180 -2.52 5.40 -2.96
N TRP A 181 -2.91 5.88 -4.13
CA TRP A 181 -3.42 7.23 -4.25
C TRP A 181 -4.81 7.28 -3.62
N ASP A 182 -5.21 8.45 -3.12
CA ASP A 182 -6.47 8.63 -2.39
C ASP A 182 -7.66 7.99 -3.11
N ASN A 183 -8.22 6.94 -2.51
CA ASN A 183 -9.30 6.17 -3.09
C ASN A 183 -10.60 7.00 -3.29
N TYR A 184 -10.74 8.16 -2.66
CA TYR A 184 -11.86 9.07 -2.93
C TYR A 184 -11.72 9.81 -4.27
N LYS A 185 -10.53 9.77 -4.89
CA LYS A 185 -10.18 10.48 -6.13
C LYS A 185 -9.83 9.55 -7.26
N TYR A 186 -9.04 8.52 -6.95
CA TYR A 186 -8.41 7.65 -7.93
C TYR A 186 -8.89 6.22 -7.75
N PHE A 187 -9.30 5.61 -8.84
CA PHE A 187 -9.37 4.17 -8.99
C PHE A 187 -7.94 3.61 -9.13
N ASN A 188 -7.50 2.92 -8.08
CA ASN A 188 -6.16 2.35 -8.01
C ASN A 188 -6.13 0.96 -8.64
N VAL A 189 -5.35 0.81 -9.71
CA VAL A 189 -5.17 -0.43 -10.45
C VAL A 189 -3.73 -0.92 -10.29
N TYR A 190 -3.55 -2.10 -9.73
CA TYR A 190 -2.25 -2.71 -9.47
C TYR A 190 -1.99 -3.80 -10.51
N VAL A 191 -0.93 -3.63 -11.30
CA VAL A 191 -0.58 -4.53 -12.39
C VAL A 191 0.61 -5.40 -11.97
N MET A 192 0.44 -6.72 -11.95
CA MET A 192 1.47 -7.70 -11.55
C MET A 192 1.25 -9.06 -12.25
N ASN A 193 1.99 -10.12 -11.88
CA ASN A 193 1.82 -11.45 -12.49
C ASN A 193 1.09 -12.44 -11.57
N ASP A 194 1.50 -12.47 -10.31
CA ASP A 194 0.95 -13.34 -9.28
C ASP A 194 0.10 -12.49 -8.34
N LEU A 195 -1.21 -12.52 -8.60
CA LEU A 195 -2.18 -11.64 -7.94
C LEU A 195 -2.35 -11.99 -6.45
N PHE A 196 -2.21 -13.27 -6.08
CA PHE A 196 -2.47 -13.76 -4.71
C PHE A 196 -1.21 -14.17 -3.94
N GLY A 197 -0.05 -14.18 -4.59
CA GLY A 197 1.25 -14.47 -3.96
C GLY A 197 1.45 -15.96 -3.68
N ASN A 198 0.74 -16.83 -4.41
CA ASN A 198 0.73 -18.28 -4.22
C ASN A 198 1.48 -19.04 -5.33
N GLY A 199 2.21 -18.31 -6.18
CA GLY A 199 2.93 -18.87 -7.33
C GLY A 199 2.07 -19.09 -8.58
N VAL A 200 0.76 -18.79 -8.51
CA VAL A 200 -0.17 -18.96 -9.63
C VAL A 200 -0.19 -17.69 -10.48
N THR A 201 0.37 -17.78 -11.69
CA THR A 201 0.63 -16.63 -12.58
C THR A 201 -0.37 -16.51 -13.75
N ASN A 202 -1.42 -17.33 -13.74
CA ASN A 202 -2.48 -17.31 -14.76
C ASN A 202 -3.82 -16.77 -14.23
N ASN A 203 -3.87 -16.24 -13.00
CA ASN A 203 -5.02 -15.45 -12.54
C ASN A 203 -5.09 -14.16 -13.36
N SER A 204 -6.27 -13.80 -13.83
CA SER A 204 -6.46 -12.70 -14.79
C SER A 204 -6.68 -11.35 -14.12
N GLY A 205 -7.61 -11.29 -13.18
CA GLY A 205 -7.98 -10.08 -12.44
C GLY A 205 -8.59 -10.40 -11.08
N PHE A 206 -8.64 -9.37 -10.23
CA PHE A 206 -9.41 -9.36 -9.00
C PHE A 206 -9.73 -7.92 -8.60
N CYS A 207 -10.99 -7.60 -8.33
CA CYS A 207 -11.39 -6.28 -7.89
C CYS A 207 -12.19 -6.30 -6.58
N PHE A 208 -11.89 -5.33 -5.72
CA PHE A 208 -12.67 -5.11 -4.51
C PHE A 208 -13.95 -4.33 -4.82
N TYR A 209 -15.07 -4.81 -4.28
CA TYR A 209 -16.35 -4.11 -4.28
C TYR A 209 -16.27 -2.74 -3.59
N PRO A 210 -17.21 -1.82 -3.87
CA PRO A 210 -17.34 -0.60 -3.08
C PRO A 210 -17.54 -0.89 -1.58
N ASN A 211 -16.70 -0.31 -0.73
CA ASN A 211 -16.80 -0.44 0.72
C ASN A 211 -16.25 0.82 1.38
N SER A 212 -17.08 1.54 2.13
CA SER A 212 -16.74 2.85 2.68
C SER A 212 -15.58 2.79 3.69
N GLY A 213 -15.52 1.74 4.50
CA GLY A 213 -14.44 1.51 5.45
C GLY A 213 -13.11 1.23 4.78
N MET A 214 -13.12 0.40 3.72
CA MET A 214 -11.91 0.11 2.94
C MET A 214 -11.42 1.32 2.13
N ILE A 215 -12.32 2.14 1.60
CA ILE A 215 -11.96 3.39 0.92
C ILE A 215 -11.28 4.34 1.91
N ALA A 216 -11.86 4.54 3.10
CA ALA A 216 -11.29 5.39 4.14
C ALA A 216 -9.92 4.90 4.64
N ALA A 217 -9.66 3.60 4.54
CA ALA A 217 -8.39 2.96 4.89
C ALA A 217 -7.37 2.90 3.74
N GLY A 218 -7.73 3.34 2.52
CA GLY A 218 -6.85 3.28 1.34
C GLY A 218 -6.61 1.86 0.82
N ARG A 219 -7.59 0.96 0.99
CA ARG A 219 -7.44 -0.48 0.72
C ARG A 219 -8.24 -0.99 -0.48
N VAL A 220 -9.15 -0.20 -1.04
CA VAL A 220 -9.90 -0.63 -2.25
C VAL A 220 -9.00 -0.52 -3.47
N ARG A 221 -9.04 -1.55 -4.31
CA ARG A 221 -8.14 -1.70 -5.45
C ARG A 221 -8.68 -2.69 -6.47
N MET A 222 -8.17 -2.59 -7.68
CA MET A 222 -8.15 -3.70 -8.64
C MET A 222 -6.72 -4.23 -8.76
N VAL A 223 -6.56 -5.54 -8.86
CA VAL A 223 -5.27 -6.18 -9.14
C VAL A 223 -5.43 -6.97 -10.43
N TYR A 224 -4.56 -6.72 -11.39
CA TYR A 224 -4.70 -7.21 -12.76
C TYR A 224 -3.40 -7.78 -13.27
N ASN A 225 -3.50 -8.83 -14.10
CA ASN A 225 -2.33 -9.50 -14.63
C ASN A 225 -1.83 -8.79 -15.90
N TYR A 226 -0.57 -8.36 -15.90
CA TYR A 226 0.01 -7.67 -17.07
C TYR A 226 0.01 -8.51 -18.34
N SER A 227 -0.10 -9.84 -18.22
CA SER A 227 -0.15 -10.77 -19.34
C SER A 227 -1.45 -10.64 -20.16
N TYR A 228 -2.46 -9.94 -19.64
CA TYR A 228 -3.79 -9.80 -20.26
C TYR A 228 -4.21 -8.34 -20.50
N LEU A 229 -3.27 -7.39 -20.46
CA LEU A 229 -3.54 -5.95 -20.71
C LEU A 229 -3.78 -5.61 -22.20
N GLY A 230 -3.88 -6.62 -23.06
CA GLY A 230 -4.13 -6.43 -24.48
C GLY A 230 -2.90 -6.18 -25.32
N PHE A 231 -2.93 -5.14 -26.14
CA PHE A 231 -1.98 -5.05 -27.23
C PHE A 231 -0.59 -4.57 -26.78
N GLY A 232 0.44 -5.37 -27.04
CA GLY A 232 1.86 -5.03 -26.86
C GLY A 232 2.46 -5.46 -25.53
N GLY A 233 3.70 -5.00 -25.28
CA GLY A 233 4.43 -5.27 -24.04
C GLY A 233 4.49 -6.76 -23.67
N ALA A 234 4.14 -7.06 -22.42
CA ALA A 234 4.17 -8.40 -21.85
C ALA A 234 2.90 -9.24 -22.09
N SER A 235 1.91 -8.74 -22.84
CA SER A 235 0.64 -9.45 -22.99
C SER A 235 0.65 -10.51 -24.09
N PHE A 236 -0.20 -11.54 -23.92
CA PHE A 236 -0.47 -12.57 -24.92
C PHE A 236 -1.27 -12.08 -26.14
N ASN A 237 -1.76 -10.83 -26.15
CA ASN A 237 -2.51 -10.21 -27.25
C ASN A 237 -3.81 -10.95 -27.64
N ASN A 238 -4.47 -11.64 -26.70
CA ASN A 238 -5.81 -12.19 -26.94
C ASN A 238 -6.86 -11.11 -26.64
N LEU A 239 -7.35 -10.45 -27.69
CA LEU A 239 -8.22 -9.28 -27.55
C LEU A 239 -9.54 -9.57 -26.84
N GLU A 240 -10.11 -10.75 -27.06
CA GLU A 240 -11.35 -11.17 -26.41
C GLU A 240 -11.14 -11.35 -24.89
N PHE A 241 -10.01 -11.92 -24.50
CA PHE A 241 -9.68 -12.14 -23.10
C PHE A 241 -9.36 -10.84 -22.35
N ASN A 242 -8.97 -9.77 -23.06
CA ASN A 242 -8.73 -8.46 -22.42
C ASN A 242 -9.99 -7.90 -21.75
N GLN A 243 -11.18 -8.35 -22.16
CA GLN A 243 -12.44 -7.94 -21.55
C GLN A 243 -12.56 -8.40 -20.09
N THR A 244 -11.63 -9.21 -19.57
CA THR A 244 -11.48 -9.35 -18.12
C THR A 244 -11.20 -8.01 -17.42
N PHE A 245 -10.51 -7.06 -18.05
CA PHE A 245 -10.35 -5.72 -17.45
C PHE A 245 -11.71 -5.01 -17.29
N THR A 246 -12.58 -5.14 -18.30
CA THR A 246 -13.98 -4.66 -18.27
C THR A 246 -14.78 -5.36 -17.16
N HIS A 247 -14.63 -6.68 -17.04
CA HIS A 247 -15.24 -7.50 -15.97
C HIS A 247 -14.87 -6.99 -14.57
N GLU A 248 -13.58 -6.78 -14.31
CA GLU A 248 -13.12 -6.27 -13.01
C GLU A 248 -13.63 -4.84 -12.73
N CYS A 249 -13.74 -3.99 -13.76
CA CYS A 249 -14.35 -2.67 -13.63
C CYS A 249 -15.86 -2.75 -13.32
N GLY A 250 -16.55 -3.80 -13.77
CA GLY A 250 -17.92 -4.11 -13.36
C GLY A 250 -18.02 -4.37 -11.85
N HIS A 251 -17.14 -5.22 -11.30
CA HIS A 251 -17.05 -5.43 -9.84
C HIS A 251 -16.73 -4.13 -9.08
N TYR A 252 -15.83 -3.29 -9.62
CA TYR A 252 -15.54 -1.99 -9.05
C TYR A 252 -16.78 -1.09 -8.90
N LEU A 253 -17.76 -1.31 -9.77
CA LEU A 253 -19.06 -0.62 -9.85
C LEU A 253 -20.23 -1.48 -9.32
N ASN A 254 -19.94 -2.42 -8.42
CA ASN A 254 -20.91 -3.24 -7.69
C ASN A 254 -21.74 -4.23 -8.54
N LEU A 255 -21.19 -4.70 -9.65
CA LEU A 255 -21.75 -5.85 -10.37
C LEU A 255 -21.25 -7.15 -9.77
N LEU A 256 -22.16 -8.10 -9.56
CA LEU A 256 -21.85 -9.47 -9.16
C LEU A 256 -21.64 -10.31 -10.43
N HIS A 257 -21.04 -11.49 -10.29
CA HIS A 257 -21.04 -12.46 -11.37
C HIS A 257 -22.46 -12.85 -11.76
N THR A 258 -22.75 -13.06 -13.04
CA THR A 258 -24.09 -13.50 -13.50
C THR A 258 -24.55 -14.81 -12.85
N PHE A 259 -23.61 -15.62 -12.39
CA PHE A 259 -23.81 -16.90 -11.72
C PHE A 259 -23.66 -16.84 -10.18
N GLU A 260 -23.72 -15.65 -9.59
CA GLU A 260 -23.64 -15.46 -8.14
C GLU A 260 -24.73 -16.26 -7.40
N GLY A 261 -24.42 -16.76 -6.20
CA GLY A 261 -25.34 -17.62 -5.42
C GLY A 261 -25.37 -19.09 -5.87
N THR A 262 -24.77 -19.44 -7.01
CA THR A 262 -24.46 -20.81 -7.47
C THR A 262 -25.65 -21.75 -7.67
N ASN A 263 -26.88 -21.22 -7.78
CA ASN A 263 -28.08 -22.01 -8.02
C ASN A 263 -29.18 -21.19 -8.72
N CYS A 264 -30.11 -21.88 -9.37
CA CYS A 264 -31.17 -21.28 -10.18
C CYS A 264 -32.34 -20.65 -9.40
N SER A 265 -32.29 -20.64 -8.07
CA SER A 265 -33.41 -20.24 -7.19
C SER A 265 -33.03 -19.16 -6.18
N ALA A 266 -31.75 -18.81 -6.07
CA ALA A 266 -31.26 -17.70 -5.28
C ALA A 266 -31.57 -16.36 -5.98
N ALA A 267 -31.37 -15.26 -5.26
CA ALA A 267 -31.48 -13.91 -5.81
C ALA A 267 -30.43 -13.58 -6.90
N GLY A 268 -29.49 -14.50 -7.15
CA GLY A 268 -28.52 -14.42 -8.23
C GLY A 268 -27.56 -13.24 -8.08
N ASP A 269 -27.30 -12.58 -9.20
CA ASP A 269 -26.46 -11.38 -9.33
C ASP A 269 -27.19 -10.07 -8.96
N LEU A 270 -28.43 -10.17 -8.46
CA LEU A 270 -29.29 -9.05 -8.07
C LEU A 270 -29.62 -8.09 -9.23
N CYS A 271 -29.59 -8.61 -10.46
CA CYS A 271 -30.09 -7.95 -11.66
C CYS A 271 -31.31 -8.73 -12.20
N ALA A 272 -32.43 -8.06 -12.40
CA ALA A 272 -33.68 -8.74 -12.81
C ALA A 272 -33.71 -9.13 -14.30
N ASP A 273 -32.85 -8.50 -15.11
CA ASP A 273 -32.79 -8.68 -16.57
C ASP A 273 -31.63 -9.59 -17.02
N THR A 274 -30.87 -10.16 -16.08
CA THR A 274 -29.92 -11.24 -16.32
C THR A 274 -30.61 -12.58 -16.02
N PRO A 275 -30.62 -13.54 -16.96
CA PRO A 275 -31.23 -14.84 -16.71
C PRO A 275 -30.54 -15.58 -15.55
N PRO A 276 -31.29 -16.32 -14.71
CA PRO A 276 -30.71 -17.13 -13.65
C PRO A 276 -29.66 -18.09 -14.20
N THR A 277 -28.46 -18.03 -13.61
CA THR A 277 -27.30 -18.81 -14.03
C THR A 277 -26.68 -19.47 -12.80
N ALA A 278 -26.38 -20.77 -12.86
CA ALA A 278 -25.86 -21.49 -11.69
C ALA A 278 -24.33 -21.57 -11.70
N VAL A 279 -23.72 -21.64 -12.89
CA VAL A 279 -22.27 -21.65 -13.10
C VAL A 279 -21.94 -20.85 -14.36
N ALA A 280 -20.70 -20.38 -14.51
CA ALA A 280 -20.26 -19.70 -15.72
C ALA A 280 -20.61 -20.47 -17.01
N GLY A 281 -20.94 -19.73 -18.07
CA GLY A 281 -21.35 -20.28 -19.35
C GLY A 281 -20.22 -21.00 -20.09
N ALA A 282 -20.52 -22.20 -20.62
CA ALA A 282 -19.63 -22.91 -21.55
C ALA A 282 -19.91 -22.48 -23.00
N GLY A 283 -19.60 -21.21 -23.31
CA GLY A 283 -19.84 -20.60 -24.62
C GLY A 283 -21.10 -19.72 -24.67
N CYS A 284 -21.21 -18.96 -25.77
CA CYS A 284 -22.14 -17.83 -25.91
C CYS A 284 -23.63 -18.22 -25.89
N ASN A 285 -23.93 -19.45 -26.31
CA ASN A 285 -25.29 -19.97 -26.42
C ASN A 285 -25.55 -21.06 -25.37
N ALA A 286 -24.87 -21.00 -24.22
CA ALA A 286 -25.07 -21.94 -23.13
C ALA A 286 -26.51 -21.83 -22.57
N THR A 287 -27.06 -22.97 -22.18
CA THR A 287 -28.40 -23.08 -21.58
C THR A 287 -28.25 -23.64 -20.17
N GLN A 288 -28.83 -22.97 -19.18
CA GLN A 288 -28.90 -23.42 -17.78
C GLN A 288 -30.24 -23.00 -17.18
N CYS A 289 -30.59 -23.53 -16.01
CA CYS A 289 -31.78 -23.08 -15.28
C CYS A 289 -33.06 -23.06 -16.14
N THR A 290 -33.18 -23.99 -17.09
CA THR A 290 -34.25 -24.14 -18.10
C THR A 290 -34.29 -23.16 -19.27
N ALA A 291 -33.34 -22.21 -19.38
CA ALA A 291 -33.33 -21.20 -20.44
C ALA A 291 -31.91 -20.87 -20.95
N LEU A 292 -31.86 -20.12 -22.05
CA LEU A 292 -30.62 -19.52 -22.53
C LEU A 292 -30.10 -18.53 -21.48
N ILE A 293 -28.85 -18.71 -21.03
CA ILE A 293 -28.19 -17.73 -20.17
C ILE A 293 -27.50 -16.66 -21.01
N ASN A 294 -27.26 -15.48 -20.43
CA ASN A 294 -26.48 -14.46 -21.12
C ASN A 294 -24.98 -14.74 -20.99
N GLY A 295 -24.50 -15.80 -21.66
CA GLY A 295 -23.09 -16.17 -21.70
C GLY A 295 -22.20 -15.19 -22.48
N GLU A 296 -22.78 -14.15 -23.09
CA GLU A 296 -22.06 -13.04 -23.72
C GLU A 296 -21.88 -11.84 -22.75
N ASN A 297 -22.41 -11.93 -21.53
CA ASN A 297 -22.32 -10.84 -20.55
C ASN A 297 -20.90 -10.67 -20.02
N TYR A 298 -20.44 -9.42 -19.88
CA TYR A 298 -19.11 -9.12 -19.34
C TYR A 298 -18.91 -9.67 -17.91
N MET A 299 -19.96 -9.90 -17.13
CA MET A 299 -19.88 -10.45 -15.76
C MET A 299 -19.96 -11.99 -15.69
N ASP A 300 -19.98 -12.69 -16.84
CA ASP A 300 -19.75 -14.14 -16.90
C ASP A 300 -18.23 -14.43 -16.97
N TYR A 301 -17.80 -15.70 -16.91
CA TYR A 301 -16.40 -16.12 -17.13
C TYR A 301 -16.15 -16.68 -18.54
N ASN A 302 -17.12 -16.53 -19.45
CA ASN A 302 -16.98 -16.95 -20.82
C ASN A 302 -16.13 -15.97 -21.64
N ALA A 303 -14.80 -16.09 -21.51
CA ALA A 303 -13.81 -15.24 -22.15
C ALA A 303 -13.61 -15.47 -23.66
N THR A 304 -14.65 -15.89 -24.37
CA THR A 304 -14.62 -16.15 -25.82
C THR A 304 -15.65 -15.35 -26.62
N CYS A 305 -16.56 -14.63 -25.96
CA CYS A 305 -17.59 -13.83 -26.65
C CYS A 305 -18.30 -12.83 -25.72
N TYR A 306 -17.52 -12.05 -24.98
CA TYR A 306 -17.99 -10.94 -24.17
C TYR A 306 -18.46 -9.78 -25.05
N LYS A 307 -19.72 -9.34 -24.86
CA LYS A 307 -20.34 -8.33 -25.73
C LYS A 307 -21.25 -7.32 -25.05
N ASN A 308 -21.76 -7.59 -23.84
CA ASN A 308 -22.73 -6.67 -23.25
C ASN A 308 -22.76 -6.61 -21.72
N PHE A 309 -23.18 -5.43 -21.23
CA PHE A 309 -23.89 -5.29 -19.96
C PHE A 309 -25.40 -5.23 -20.22
N THR A 310 -26.21 -5.36 -19.17
CA THR A 310 -27.66 -5.16 -19.22
C THR A 310 -28.09 -3.79 -18.67
N MET A 311 -29.35 -3.41 -18.87
CA MET A 311 -29.89 -2.15 -18.37
C MET A 311 -30.00 -2.10 -16.84
N ASP A 312 -30.33 -3.21 -16.18
CA ASP A 312 -30.37 -3.28 -14.72
C ASP A 312 -28.94 -3.31 -14.13
N GLN A 313 -27.99 -3.97 -14.79
CA GLN A 313 -26.57 -3.85 -14.46
C GLN A 313 -26.10 -2.38 -14.57
N ASN A 314 -26.42 -1.67 -15.66
CA ASN A 314 -26.10 -0.24 -15.76
C ASN A 314 -26.75 0.59 -14.65
N THR A 315 -27.99 0.27 -14.26
CA THR A 315 -28.66 0.94 -13.13
C THR A 315 -27.95 0.69 -11.80
N ARG A 316 -27.44 -0.53 -11.56
CA ARG A 316 -26.60 -0.83 -10.38
C ARG A 316 -25.27 -0.08 -10.41
N MET A 317 -24.61 0.02 -11.56
CA MET A 317 -23.38 0.80 -11.69
C MET A 317 -23.62 2.30 -11.43
N GLU A 318 -24.74 2.85 -11.91
CA GLU A 318 -25.14 4.22 -11.60
C GLU A 318 -25.44 4.41 -10.11
N ALA A 319 -26.10 3.45 -9.46
CA ALA A 319 -26.26 3.48 -8.01
C ALA A 319 -24.90 3.48 -7.30
N ALA A 320 -23.98 2.60 -7.74
CA ALA A 320 -22.66 2.52 -7.16
C ALA A 320 -21.90 3.85 -7.27
N LEU A 321 -22.01 4.54 -8.41
CA LEU A 321 -21.47 5.89 -8.60
C LEU A 321 -22.07 6.94 -7.67
N MET A 322 -23.30 6.76 -7.17
CA MET A 322 -23.92 7.68 -6.22
C MET A 322 -23.63 7.32 -4.76
N HIS A 323 -23.04 6.15 -4.49
CA HIS A 323 -22.70 5.72 -3.14
C HIS A 323 -21.53 6.55 -2.58
N PRO A 324 -21.46 6.83 -1.25
CA PRO A 324 -20.33 7.53 -0.62
C PRO A 324 -18.94 6.93 -0.92
N ALA A 325 -18.89 5.64 -1.25
CA ALA A 325 -17.66 4.94 -1.63
C ALA A 325 -17.13 5.27 -3.04
N ARG A 326 -17.90 5.99 -3.88
CA ARG A 326 -17.53 6.31 -5.28
C ARG A 326 -17.93 7.72 -5.73
N ILE A 327 -18.96 8.32 -5.14
CA ILE A 327 -19.54 9.58 -5.62
C ILE A 327 -18.50 10.67 -5.81
N THR A 328 -17.54 10.79 -4.91
CA THR A 328 -16.48 11.80 -5.00
C THR A 328 -15.61 11.65 -6.22
N GLN A 329 -15.40 10.45 -6.78
CA GLN A 329 -14.39 10.23 -7.81
C GLN A 329 -14.66 11.02 -9.09
N TRP A 330 -15.90 10.97 -9.58
CA TRP A 330 -16.28 11.54 -10.88
C TRP A 330 -16.91 12.94 -10.79
N GLN A 331 -16.85 13.51 -9.60
CA GLN A 331 -17.27 14.87 -9.32
C GLN A 331 -16.34 15.89 -9.98
N TYR A 332 -16.89 17.00 -10.47
CA TYR A 332 -16.16 18.03 -11.22
C TYR A 332 -14.86 18.44 -10.55
N ASP A 333 -14.86 18.61 -9.23
CA ASP A 333 -13.65 18.97 -8.50
C ASP A 333 -12.56 17.92 -8.56
N ASN A 334 -12.92 16.65 -8.41
CA ASN A 334 -11.93 15.59 -8.52
C ASN A 334 -11.50 15.43 -9.97
N LEU A 335 -12.36 15.73 -10.95
CA LEU A 335 -11.94 15.85 -12.35
C LEU A 335 -10.95 17.00 -12.56
N VAL A 336 -11.09 18.15 -11.88
CA VAL A 336 -10.12 19.25 -11.94
C VAL A 336 -8.84 18.92 -11.16
N ALA A 337 -8.97 18.38 -9.95
CA ALA A 337 -7.85 18.10 -9.04
C ALA A 337 -6.83 17.10 -9.57
N THR A 338 -7.25 16.32 -10.54
CA THR A 338 -6.50 15.26 -11.21
C THR A 338 -6.17 15.62 -12.66
N GLY A 339 -6.55 16.81 -13.11
CA GLY A 339 -6.25 17.37 -14.43
C GLY A 339 -7.04 16.77 -15.60
N ILE A 340 -8.20 16.13 -15.35
CA ILE A 340 -9.12 15.69 -16.41
C ILE A 340 -9.94 16.85 -16.96
N LEU A 341 -10.45 17.72 -16.09
CA LEU A 341 -11.17 18.93 -16.47
C LEU A 341 -10.33 20.18 -16.20
N ASN A 342 -10.46 21.17 -17.08
CA ASN A 342 -9.99 22.50 -16.81
C ASN A 342 -10.96 23.19 -15.82
N SER A 343 -10.42 23.91 -14.82
CA SER A 343 -11.20 24.70 -13.86
C SER A 343 -12.07 25.82 -14.49
N ALA A 344 -11.84 26.15 -15.75
CA ALA A 344 -12.65 27.09 -16.54
C ALA A 344 -13.74 26.39 -17.38
N SER A 345 -13.82 25.04 -17.34
CA SER A 345 -14.81 24.28 -18.08
C SER A 345 -16.22 24.53 -17.56
N THR A 346 -17.16 24.77 -18.47
CA THR A 346 -18.61 24.84 -18.22
C THR A 346 -19.33 23.52 -18.51
N ASN A 347 -18.61 22.50 -19.00
CA ASN A 347 -19.20 21.19 -19.29
C ASN A 347 -19.48 20.43 -17.99
N SER A 348 -20.67 20.60 -17.45
CA SER A 348 -21.15 19.86 -16.29
C SER A 348 -21.99 18.67 -16.73
N CYS A 349 -21.33 17.58 -17.10
CA CYS A 349 -21.94 16.24 -16.97
C CYS A 349 -22.04 15.81 -15.48
N VAL A 350 -22.09 16.79 -14.58
CA VAL A 350 -21.96 16.65 -13.14
C VAL A 350 -23.13 17.42 -12.55
N ASN A 351 -24.30 16.78 -12.53
CA ASN A 351 -25.40 17.26 -11.70
C ASN A 351 -25.17 16.74 -10.29
N ALA A 352 -24.41 17.50 -9.51
CA ALA A 352 -24.37 17.35 -8.07
C ALA A 352 -24.89 18.63 -7.43
N SER A 353 -25.65 18.47 -6.36
CA SER A 353 -25.89 19.55 -5.39
C SER A 353 -24.55 20.20 -5.01
N PRO A 354 -24.51 21.50 -4.66
CA PRO A 354 -23.28 22.18 -4.28
C PRO A 354 -22.45 21.38 -3.26
N PHE A 355 -21.13 21.27 -3.46
CA PHE A 355 -20.23 20.63 -2.50
C PHE A 355 -18.79 21.18 -2.59
N PHE A 356 -17.95 20.87 -1.60
CA PHE A 356 -16.50 21.12 -1.66
C PHE A 356 -15.70 19.81 -1.74
N SER A 357 -14.70 19.75 -2.61
CA SER A 357 -13.71 18.67 -2.63
C SER A 357 -12.32 19.16 -2.25
N PHE A 358 -11.58 18.32 -1.54
CA PHE A 358 -10.23 18.61 -1.06
C PHE A 358 -9.25 17.74 -1.85
N SER A 359 -8.27 18.33 -2.54
CA SER A 359 -7.18 17.65 -3.30
C SER A 359 -6.45 16.56 -2.51
N LYS A 360 -6.39 16.69 -1.18
CA LYS A 360 -5.96 15.69 -0.22
C LYS A 360 -6.47 16.08 1.16
N THR A 361 -6.74 15.09 2.00
CA THR A 361 -7.06 15.30 3.43
C THR A 361 -5.98 14.76 4.35
N GLN A 362 -5.06 13.94 3.82
CA GLN A 362 -3.86 13.52 4.52
C GLN A 362 -2.66 14.34 4.05
N LEU A 363 -2.03 14.99 5.01
CA LEU A 363 -0.83 15.78 4.86
C LEU A 363 0.33 15.03 5.50
N PHE A 364 1.50 15.25 4.95
CA PHE A 364 2.74 14.65 5.42
C PHE A 364 3.68 15.77 5.80
N GLU A 365 4.44 15.56 6.85
CA GLU A 365 5.61 16.37 7.11
C GLU A 365 6.58 16.32 5.93
N ASP A 366 7.25 17.43 5.68
CA ASP A 366 8.23 17.58 4.63
C ASP A 366 9.43 16.64 4.83
N ILE A 367 10.12 16.28 3.74
CA ILE A 367 11.30 15.42 3.78
C ILE A 367 12.47 16.06 4.56
N LEU A 368 12.43 17.36 4.84
CA LEU A 368 13.37 17.99 5.76
C LEU A 368 13.14 17.61 7.22
N ASN A 369 11.95 17.11 7.59
CA ASN A 369 11.57 16.66 8.93
C ASN A 369 11.86 17.72 10.00
N THR A 370 11.25 18.89 9.82
CA THR A 370 11.39 20.06 10.72
C THR A 370 10.04 20.49 11.31
N GLY A 371 9.01 19.67 11.21
CA GLY A 371 7.63 19.99 11.54
C GLY A 371 6.90 20.81 10.45
N SER A 372 7.57 21.16 9.36
CA SER A 372 6.95 21.80 8.18
C SER A 372 6.15 20.78 7.36
N ILE A 373 5.09 21.22 6.68
CA ILE A 373 4.21 20.33 5.89
C ILE A 373 4.63 20.32 4.42
N ALA A 374 4.71 19.12 3.84
CA ALA A 374 5.17 18.88 2.48
C ALA A 374 4.28 19.54 1.42
N THR A 375 4.92 20.11 0.40
CA THR A 375 4.23 20.55 -0.82
C THR A 375 3.72 19.36 -1.63
N PRO A 376 2.62 19.54 -2.39
CA PRO A 376 1.90 20.77 -2.69
C PRO A 376 0.92 21.14 -1.56
N PRO A 377 0.36 22.35 -1.53
CA PRO A 377 -0.73 22.69 -0.61
C PRO A 377 -2.02 21.89 -0.90
N VAL A 378 -3.01 22.00 -0.01
CA VAL A 378 -4.35 21.45 -0.26
C VAL A 378 -5.12 22.43 -1.13
N ILE A 379 -5.40 22.05 -2.37
CA ILE A 379 -6.39 22.72 -3.20
C ILE A 379 -7.78 22.24 -2.79
N ILE A 380 -8.68 23.16 -2.47
CA ILE A 380 -10.09 22.95 -2.19
C ILE A 380 -10.86 23.51 -3.37
N TYR A 381 -11.80 22.76 -3.89
CA TYR A 381 -12.54 23.11 -5.08
C TYR A 381 -14.01 23.33 -4.72
N ALA A 382 -14.63 24.36 -5.30
CA ALA A 382 -16.04 24.70 -5.10
C ALA A 382 -16.87 24.15 -6.26
N CYS A 383 -17.73 23.18 -5.98
CA CYS A 383 -18.33 22.31 -6.96
C CYS A 383 -19.86 22.34 -7.03
N GLY A 384 -20.43 21.75 -8.08
CA GLY A 384 -21.89 21.52 -8.15
C GLY A 384 -22.70 22.82 -8.09
N GLY A 385 -22.13 23.93 -8.59
CA GLY A 385 -22.71 25.27 -8.46
C GLY A 385 -22.22 26.06 -7.25
N ALA A 386 -21.51 25.46 -6.29
CA ALA A 386 -20.84 26.20 -5.21
C ALA A 386 -19.82 27.20 -5.76
N GLN A 387 -19.61 28.26 -5.01
CA GLN A 387 -18.66 29.31 -5.34
C GLN A 387 -18.23 30.03 -4.07
N PHE A 388 -16.95 30.38 -3.99
CA PHE A 388 -16.45 31.24 -2.92
C PHE A 388 -16.93 32.68 -3.10
N ALA A 389 -17.39 33.31 -2.02
CA ALA A 389 -17.90 34.68 -2.03
C ALA A 389 -16.79 35.69 -2.36
N SER A 390 -15.60 35.48 -1.80
CA SER A 390 -14.41 36.29 -2.04
C SER A 390 -13.55 35.65 -3.14
N THR A 391 -13.16 36.41 -4.16
CA THR A 391 -12.33 35.94 -5.29
C THR A 391 -10.96 36.61 -5.29
N ALA A 392 -9.90 35.85 -5.62
CA ALA A 392 -8.51 36.30 -5.57
C ALA A 392 -8.10 36.92 -4.21
N GLN A 393 -8.64 36.39 -3.11
CA GLN A 393 -8.42 36.93 -1.77
C GLN A 393 -8.05 35.84 -0.77
N THR A 394 -7.31 36.23 0.26
CA THR A 394 -7.08 35.39 1.43
C THR A 394 -8.31 35.40 2.31
N LEU A 395 -8.89 34.23 2.56
CA LEU A 395 -9.99 34.06 3.49
C LEU A 395 -9.50 34.22 4.93
N VAL A 396 -10.36 34.75 5.79
CA VAL A 396 -10.04 35.06 7.19
C VAL A 396 -10.50 33.92 8.10
N GLN A 397 -9.57 33.31 8.82
CA GLN A 397 -9.87 32.30 9.83
C GLN A 397 -10.74 32.89 10.95
N GLY A 398 -11.79 32.17 11.36
CA GLY A 398 -12.82 32.60 12.32
C GLY A 398 -14.00 33.31 11.66
N THR A 399 -13.80 33.93 10.49
CA THR A 399 -14.88 34.59 9.73
C THR A 399 -15.36 33.72 8.58
N ASP A 400 -14.46 33.33 7.67
CA ASP A 400 -14.78 32.59 6.45
C ASP A 400 -14.64 31.07 6.63
N TYR A 401 -13.71 30.66 7.48
CA TYR A 401 -13.51 29.24 7.81
C TYR A 401 -13.02 29.09 9.23
N THR A 402 -13.21 27.90 9.77
CA THR A 402 -12.68 27.48 11.06
C THR A 402 -11.74 26.31 10.83
N ILE A 403 -10.66 26.29 11.60
CA ILE A 403 -9.81 25.12 11.72
C ILE A 403 -9.47 24.95 13.19
N SER A 404 -9.66 23.74 13.70
CA SER A 404 -9.41 23.41 15.10
C SER A 404 -8.45 22.23 15.22
N ASN A 405 -7.79 22.16 16.38
CA ASN A 405 -6.79 21.12 16.68
C ASN A 405 -5.57 21.12 15.73
N LEU A 406 -5.21 22.28 15.18
CA LEU A 406 -3.97 22.45 14.42
C LEU A 406 -2.75 22.41 15.38
N PRO A 407 -1.65 21.71 15.05
CA PRO A 407 -0.45 21.68 15.86
C PRO A 407 0.11 23.08 16.15
N SER A 408 0.60 23.29 17.38
CA SER A 408 1.28 24.53 17.76
C SER A 408 2.49 24.78 16.86
N GLY A 409 2.66 26.03 16.41
CA GLY A 409 3.72 26.42 15.46
C GLY A 409 3.30 26.36 13.99
N LEU A 410 2.20 25.69 13.66
CA LEU A 410 1.58 25.77 12.35
C LEU A 410 0.50 26.86 12.30
N SER A 411 0.36 27.46 11.13
CA SER A 411 -0.67 28.44 10.79
C SER A 411 -1.29 28.10 9.43
N THR A 412 -2.43 28.70 9.10
CA THR A 412 -3.10 28.47 7.81
C THR A 412 -3.10 29.73 6.97
N SER A 413 -2.95 29.55 5.66
CA SER A 413 -3.30 30.56 4.64
C SER A 413 -4.24 29.90 3.65
N LEU A 414 -5.40 30.50 3.41
CA LEU A 414 -6.39 30.00 2.47
C LEU A 414 -6.70 31.06 1.42
N VAL A 415 -6.24 30.84 0.18
CA VAL A 415 -6.34 31.85 -0.89
C VAL A 415 -7.28 31.38 -1.99
N THR A 416 -8.34 32.13 -2.28
CA THR A 416 -9.27 31.81 -3.36
C THR A 416 -8.71 32.19 -4.73
N SER A 417 -9.05 31.43 -5.77
CA SER A 417 -8.75 31.79 -7.15
C SER A 417 -9.60 32.96 -7.63
N GLY A 418 -9.15 33.66 -8.68
CA GLY A 418 -9.87 34.79 -9.26
C GLY A 418 -11.25 34.44 -9.83
N ASN A 419 -11.50 33.17 -10.17
CA ASN A 419 -12.82 32.69 -10.59
C ASN A 419 -13.70 32.18 -9.44
N GLY A 420 -13.22 32.18 -8.19
CA GLY A 420 -13.98 31.71 -7.02
C GLY A 420 -14.29 30.20 -7.02
N LYS A 421 -13.62 29.42 -7.88
CA LYS A 421 -13.85 27.96 -8.02
C LYS A 421 -12.85 27.11 -7.27
N THR A 422 -11.76 27.69 -6.78
CA THR A 422 -10.78 26.99 -5.96
C THR A 422 -10.31 27.86 -4.82
N ALA A 423 -9.83 27.23 -3.75
CA ALA A 423 -9.13 27.86 -2.65
C ALA A 423 -7.92 26.99 -2.29
N THR A 424 -6.74 27.59 -2.17
CA THR A 424 -5.51 26.88 -1.82
C THR A 424 -5.23 27.05 -0.33
N LEU A 425 -5.40 25.97 0.44
CA LEU A 425 -5.04 25.88 1.84
C LEU A 425 -3.57 25.46 1.98
N THR A 426 -2.75 26.37 2.46
CA THR A 426 -1.34 26.14 2.80
C THR A 426 -1.19 26.12 4.32
N LEU A 427 -0.56 25.07 4.85
CA LEU A 427 -0.09 25.05 6.24
C LEU A 427 1.32 25.64 6.27
N MET A 428 1.48 26.76 6.97
CA MET A 428 2.74 27.51 7.06
C MET A 428 3.37 27.34 8.45
N GLY A 429 4.68 27.47 8.54
CA GLY A 429 5.44 27.34 9.78
C GLY A 429 5.95 25.93 10.02
N GLN A 430 6.31 25.66 11.28
CA GLN A 430 6.85 24.37 11.74
C GLN A 430 6.13 23.97 13.01
N ALA A 431 5.59 22.75 13.05
CA ALA A 431 5.03 22.20 14.26
C ALA A 431 6.10 22.06 15.34
N VAL A 432 5.81 22.57 16.55
CA VAL A 432 6.75 22.50 17.70
C VAL A 432 7.01 21.06 18.11
N SER A 433 5.97 20.23 18.12
CA SER A 433 6.06 18.79 18.40
C SER A 433 5.66 18.03 17.13
N HIS A 434 6.63 17.36 16.52
CA HIS A 434 6.48 16.72 15.22
C HIS A 434 7.13 15.32 15.15
N GLY A 435 7.34 14.65 16.29
CA GLY A 435 7.63 13.21 16.28
C GLY A 435 6.40 12.40 15.87
N SER A 436 6.58 11.13 15.48
CA SER A 436 5.50 10.28 14.94
C SER A 436 4.29 10.16 15.86
N VAL A 437 4.51 10.17 17.18
CA VAL A 437 3.47 10.17 18.24
C VAL A 437 2.56 11.40 18.22
N ASN A 438 2.97 12.48 17.56
CA ASN A 438 2.20 13.71 17.41
C ASN A 438 1.36 13.74 16.12
N THR A 439 1.34 12.63 15.37
CA THR A 439 0.46 12.47 14.21
C THR A 439 -1.00 12.66 14.63
N LEU A 440 -1.70 13.55 13.93
CA LEU A 440 -3.10 13.89 14.21
C LEU A 440 -4.00 13.41 13.07
N SER A 441 -5.15 12.85 13.41
CA SER A 441 -6.17 12.42 12.44
C SER A 441 -7.49 13.17 12.59
N ASN A 442 -7.51 14.24 13.38
CA ASN A 442 -8.70 14.95 13.85
C ASN A 442 -8.55 16.48 13.77
N ILE A 443 -7.94 17.00 12.71
CA ILE A 443 -7.87 18.45 12.45
C ILE A 443 -9.16 18.83 11.74
N ASN A 444 -10.09 19.47 12.44
CA ASN A 444 -11.42 19.75 11.88
C ASN A 444 -11.39 21.10 11.17
N PHE A 445 -11.64 21.07 9.87
CA PHE A 445 -11.77 22.22 9.00
C PHE A 445 -13.25 22.40 8.62
N ALA A 446 -13.76 23.64 8.61
CA ALA A 446 -15.10 23.93 8.10
C ALA A 446 -15.21 25.35 7.56
N PHE A 447 -15.84 25.53 6.40
CA PHE A 447 -16.27 26.82 5.91
C PHE A 447 -17.47 27.35 6.70
N THR A 448 -17.60 28.67 6.78
CA THR A 448 -18.77 29.36 7.32
C THR A 448 -19.62 29.92 6.18
N ASN A 449 -20.83 30.38 6.52
CA ASN A 449 -21.71 31.06 5.56
C ASN A 449 -21.04 32.23 4.82
N ALA A 450 -20.07 32.92 5.44
CA ALA A 450 -19.38 34.06 4.83
C ALA A 450 -18.48 33.65 3.64
N ALA A 451 -17.94 32.43 3.65
CA ALA A 451 -17.04 31.98 2.60
C ALA A 451 -17.73 31.73 1.25
N VAL A 452 -19.06 31.63 1.19
CA VAL A 452 -19.77 31.08 0.03
C VAL A 452 -20.84 32.01 -0.52
N VAL A 453 -20.96 32.04 -1.85
CA VAL A 453 -22.04 32.74 -2.53
C VAL A 453 -23.39 32.15 -2.08
N GLY A 454 -24.35 33.02 -1.77
CA GLY A 454 -25.67 32.63 -1.27
C GLY A 454 -25.76 32.47 0.26
N GLY A 455 -24.64 32.52 0.99
CA GLY A 455 -24.64 32.66 2.45
C GLY A 455 -25.16 31.45 3.23
N SER A 456 -25.22 30.25 2.63
CA SER A 456 -25.68 29.02 3.29
C SER A 456 -24.72 27.87 3.00
N VAL A 457 -23.73 27.64 3.87
CA VAL A 457 -22.83 26.48 3.72
C VAL A 457 -23.51 25.15 4.02
N THR A 458 -24.61 25.15 4.77
CA THR A 458 -25.37 23.93 5.08
C THR A 458 -26.05 23.33 3.84
N ALA A 459 -26.22 24.11 2.78
CA ALA A 459 -26.67 23.63 1.47
C ALA A 459 -25.53 23.04 0.61
N ILE A 460 -24.27 23.16 1.07
CA ILE A 460 -23.07 22.71 0.38
C ILE A 460 -22.52 21.47 1.09
N THR A 461 -22.54 20.32 0.43
CA THR A 461 -22.01 19.07 1.02
C THR A 461 -20.49 19.20 1.24
N ASN A 462 -19.95 18.55 2.28
CA ASN A 462 -18.52 18.61 2.64
C ASN A 462 -17.97 20.02 2.91
N TYR A 463 -18.83 20.97 3.31
CA TYR A 463 -18.38 22.27 3.83
C TYR A 463 -17.47 22.14 5.06
N SER A 464 -17.56 21.02 5.78
CA SER A 464 -16.61 20.59 6.80
C SER A 464 -15.91 19.29 6.39
N ASN A 465 -14.65 19.15 6.81
CA ASN A 465 -13.83 17.97 6.56
C ASN A 465 -12.79 17.78 7.68
N THR A 466 -12.30 16.56 7.84
CA THR A 466 -11.24 16.24 8.79
C THR A 466 -9.92 16.04 8.06
N LEU A 467 -8.98 16.95 8.31
CA LEU A 467 -7.60 16.82 7.84
C LEU A 467 -6.79 15.96 8.82
N LYS A 468 -5.76 15.32 8.29
CA LYS A 468 -4.81 14.49 9.01
C LYS A 468 -3.40 15.00 8.70
N ILE A 469 -2.54 15.09 9.70
CA ILE A 469 -1.11 15.35 9.51
C ILE A 469 -0.34 14.15 10.04
N LYS A 470 0.41 13.48 9.16
CA LYS A 470 1.37 12.44 9.51
C LYS A 470 2.75 13.08 9.71
N PHE A 471 3.23 13.01 10.94
CA PHE A 471 4.57 13.40 11.32
C PHE A 471 5.50 12.19 11.34
N TYR A 472 6.79 12.42 11.13
CA TYR A 472 7.81 11.38 11.12
C TYR A 472 8.78 11.62 12.29
N ASP A 473 9.23 10.55 12.93
CA ASP A 473 10.38 10.69 13.82
C ASP A 473 11.61 11.15 13.00
N PRO A 474 12.57 11.87 13.63
CA PRO A 474 13.77 12.32 12.94
C PRO A 474 14.40 11.22 12.09
N TRP A 475 14.83 11.60 10.89
CA TRP A 475 15.46 10.65 9.98
C TRP A 475 16.69 10.01 10.63
N GLY A 476 16.85 8.72 10.41
CA GLY A 476 17.91 7.91 10.98
C GLY A 476 17.87 6.48 10.45
N LEU A 477 18.67 5.63 11.08
CA LEU A 477 18.70 4.21 10.74
C LEU A 477 17.60 3.48 11.52
N THR A 478 16.80 2.72 10.79
CA THR A 478 15.91 1.70 11.35
C THR A 478 16.64 0.39 11.42
N CYS A 479 16.58 -0.24 12.60
CA CYS A 479 17.41 -1.36 12.92
C CYS A 479 16.69 -2.38 13.78
N SER A 480 17.03 -3.64 13.57
CA SER A 480 16.70 -4.70 14.50
C SER A 480 17.89 -5.63 14.63
N ASN A 481 18.32 -5.80 15.87
CA ASN A 481 19.47 -6.63 16.23
C ASN A 481 18.98 -7.92 16.87
N ALA A 482 19.74 -9.00 16.74
CA ALA A 482 19.45 -10.30 17.35
C ALA A 482 18.10 -10.93 16.92
N ILE A 483 17.71 -10.73 15.66
CA ILE A 483 16.51 -11.31 15.05
C ILE A 483 16.58 -12.84 15.07
N ASN A 484 17.75 -13.39 14.75
CA ASN A 484 18.10 -14.82 14.80
C ASN A 484 17.05 -15.77 14.20
N ILE A 485 16.39 -15.35 13.10
CA ILE A 485 15.56 -16.28 12.33
C ILE A 485 16.46 -17.16 11.48
N SER A 486 16.12 -18.43 11.34
CA SER A 486 16.94 -19.38 10.60
C SER A 486 16.10 -20.31 9.73
N ALA A 487 16.68 -20.72 8.61
CA ALA A 487 16.15 -21.81 7.79
C ALA A 487 17.19 -22.93 7.72
N THR A 488 16.74 -24.16 7.96
CA THR A 488 17.55 -25.38 7.96
C THR A 488 16.86 -26.44 7.09
N SER A 489 17.50 -27.61 6.93
CA SER A 489 16.88 -28.74 6.24
C SER A 489 15.63 -29.30 6.94
N SER A 490 15.47 -29.05 8.24
CA SER A 490 14.31 -29.46 9.05
C SER A 490 13.31 -28.33 9.30
N ALA A 491 13.76 -27.07 9.34
CA ALA A 491 12.93 -25.88 9.48
C ALA A 491 13.03 -25.06 8.19
N THR A 492 12.18 -25.38 7.21
CA THR A 492 12.44 -25.00 5.81
C THR A 492 12.05 -23.58 5.45
N LEU A 493 11.33 -22.86 6.31
CA LEU A 493 10.90 -21.48 6.07
C LEU A 493 10.90 -20.71 7.38
N ALA A 494 11.48 -19.51 7.35
CA ALA A 494 11.36 -18.51 8.41
C ALA A 494 11.04 -17.14 7.79
N THR A 495 10.15 -16.38 8.41
CA THR A 495 9.69 -15.08 7.90
C THR A 495 9.98 -13.96 8.89
N LEU A 496 10.09 -12.74 8.37
CA LEU A 496 10.36 -11.52 9.12
C LEU A 496 9.66 -10.37 8.43
N GLN A 497 9.07 -9.47 9.20
CA GLN A 497 8.69 -8.15 8.71
C GLN A 497 9.67 -7.12 9.26
N THR A 498 10.25 -6.28 8.40
CA THR A 498 11.04 -5.14 8.86
C THR A 498 10.13 -4.17 9.61
N ILE A 499 10.66 -3.53 10.65
CA ILE A 499 9.97 -2.47 11.38
C ILE A 499 10.24 -1.13 10.70
N GLY A 500 9.62 -0.06 11.20
CA GLY A 500 9.89 1.32 10.81
C GLY A 500 8.88 1.89 9.82
N SER A 501 9.27 2.95 9.12
CA SER A 501 8.37 3.74 8.27
C SER A 501 7.88 2.99 7.03
N VAL A 502 8.62 1.95 6.61
CA VAL A 502 8.35 1.14 5.42
C VAL A 502 8.49 -0.35 5.77
N PRO A 503 7.56 -0.91 6.56
CA PRO A 503 7.65 -2.31 6.93
C PRO A 503 7.45 -3.20 5.69
N LYS A 504 8.33 -4.17 5.49
CA LYS A 504 8.32 -5.11 4.37
C LYS A 504 8.66 -6.53 4.83
N ASN A 505 7.99 -7.51 4.21
CA ASN A 505 8.21 -8.91 4.51
C ASN A 505 9.47 -9.45 3.83
N TYR A 506 10.27 -10.23 4.54
CA TYR A 506 11.41 -11.02 4.07
C TYR A 506 11.36 -12.40 4.71
N GLY A 507 12.20 -13.32 4.24
CA GLY A 507 12.32 -14.63 4.86
C GLY A 507 13.57 -15.39 4.43
N LEU A 508 13.79 -16.53 5.06
CA LEU A 508 14.81 -17.49 4.69
C LEU A 508 14.11 -18.80 4.33
N ARG A 509 14.55 -19.45 3.26
CA ARG A 509 13.96 -20.72 2.82
C ARG A 509 15.03 -21.75 2.49
N TYR A 510 14.78 -22.99 2.88
CA TYR A 510 15.46 -24.18 2.40
C TYR A 510 14.59 -24.92 1.38
N SER A 511 15.17 -25.32 0.26
CA SER A 511 14.49 -26.19 -0.70
C SER A 511 15.51 -26.98 -1.51
N ALA A 512 15.35 -28.31 -1.54
CA ALA A 512 16.13 -29.23 -2.36
C ALA A 512 17.67 -29.04 -2.25
N GLY A 513 18.18 -28.87 -1.02
CA GLY A 513 19.63 -28.71 -0.76
C GLY A 513 20.17 -27.29 -0.91
N ASN A 514 19.32 -26.32 -1.25
CA ASN A 514 19.70 -24.92 -1.45
C ASN A 514 19.05 -24.01 -0.40
N TYR A 515 19.70 -22.89 -0.10
CA TYR A 515 19.20 -21.86 0.81
C TYR A 515 19.00 -20.52 0.09
N TYR A 516 17.91 -19.85 0.41
CA TYR A 516 17.46 -18.64 -0.25
C TYR A 516 17.08 -17.54 0.75
N LEU A 517 17.28 -16.29 0.33
CA LEU A 517 16.64 -15.11 0.90
C LEU A 517 15.35 -14.83 0.13
N GLU A 518 14.21 -15.02 0.79
CA GLU A 518 12.90 -14.60 0.31
C GLU A 518 12.79 -13.07 0.43
N ASN A 519 12.96 -12.39 -0.70
CA ASN A 519 12.85 -10.93 -0.81
C ASN A 519 11.51 -10.48 -1.41
N TYR A 520 10.64 -11.43 -1.80
CA TYR A 520 9.35 -11.23 -2.46
C TYR A 520 9.39 -10.20 -3.61
N GLY A 521 10.52 -10.20 -4.34
CA GLY A 521 10.73 -9.35 -5.51
C GLY A 521 11.38 -7.98 -5.24
N ARG A 522 11.65 -7.64 -3.97
CA ARG A 522 12.39 -6.43 -3.57
C ARG A 522 13.84 -6.47 -4.01
N GLY A 523 14.45 -5.32 -4.27
CA GLY A 523 15.82 -5.27 -4.79
C GLY A 523 16.83 -5.83 -3.77
N ILE A 524 17.70 -6.72 -4.26
CA ILE A 524 18.84 -7.27 -3.53
C ILE A 524 20.09 -7.10 -4.37
N ILE A 525 21.25 -6.97 -3.73
CA ILE A 525 22.54 -6.91 -4.41
C ILE A 525 23.04 -8.33 -4.65
N THR A 526 23.30 -8.64 -5.92
CA THR A 526 23.76 -9.94 -6.40
C THR A 526 25.06 -9.80 -7.18
N THR A 527 25.65 -10.92 -7.59
CA THR A 527 26.90 -10.95 -8.36
C THR A 527 26.81 -10.21 -9.70
N ALA A 528 25.61 -10.10 -10.27
CA ALA A 528 25.30 -9.32 -11.47
C ALA A 528 23.81 -8.98 -11.50
N SER A 529 23.42 -7.94 -12.24
CA SER A 529 22.02 -7.48 -12.32
C SER A 529 21.03 -8.53 -12.84
N ASN A 530 21.50 -9.56 -13.54
CA ASN A 530 20.72 -10.67 -14.07
C ASN A 530 20.93 -12.00 -13.32
N SER A 531 21.60 -11.99 -12.17
CA SER A 531 21.85 -13.17 -11.35
C SER A 531 21.01 -13.17 -10.08
N ASP A 532 20.56 -14.35 -9.65
CA ASP A 532 19.92 -14.55 -8.35
C ASP A 532 20.94 -14.79 -7.22
N ASN A 533 22.22 -15.00 -7.54
CA ASN A 533 23.26 -15.32 -6.56
C ASN A 533 23.66 -14.08 -5.75
N ILE A 534 23.40 -14.13 -4.44
CA ILE A 534 23.74 -13.06 -3.51
C ILE A 534 25.26 -12.97 -3.33
N VAL A 535 25.77 -11.75 -3.14
CA VAL A 535 27.17 -11.49 -2.76
C VAL A 535 27.21 -10.79 -1.40
N PHE A 536 28.17 -11.16 -0.55
CA PHE A 536 28.46 -10.41 0.67
C PHE A 536 29.27 -9.17 0.37
N LEU A 537 28.80 -8.04 0.88
CA LEU A 537 29.45 -6.74 0.75
C LEU A 537 30.50 -6.57 1.85
N PRO A 538 31.69 -6.02 1.53
CA PRO A 538 32.63 -5.58 2.56
C PRO A 538 32.02 -4.50 3.46
N ALA A 539 32.41 -4.47 4.74
CA ALA A 539 32.10 -3.35 5.63
C ALA A 539 32.61 -2.03 5.01
N GLY A 540 31.86 -0.95 5.14
CA GLY A 540 32.19 0.34 4.52
C GLY A 540 31.66 0.51 3.09
N THR A 541 31.06 -0.52 2.48
CA THR A 541 30.47 -0.40 1.14
C THR A 541 29.24 0.49 1.16
N LEU A 542 29.18 1.51 0.30
CA LEU A 542 28.00 2.37 0.17
C LEU A 542 26.89 1.66 -0.62
N ILE A 543 25.73 1.51 -0.01
CA ILE A 543 24.53 0.90 -0.59
C ILE A 543 23.56 2.02 -0.95
N GLY A 544 23.25 2.18 -2.23
CA GLY A 544 22.44 3.28 -2.72
C GLY A 544 22.07 3.15 -4.20
N PRO A 545 21.71 4.26 -4.88
CA PRO A 545 21.27 4.23 -6.27
C PRO A 545 22.28 3.61 -7.24
N ALA A 546 23.58 3.75 -6.96
CA ALA A 546 24.68 3.26 -7.80
C ALA A 546 25.04 1.77 -7.58
N SER A 547 24.41 1.09 -6.61
CA SER A 547 24.69 -0.32 -6.35
C SER A 547 24.16 -1.23 -7.47
N VAL A 548 24.74 -2.44 -7.58
CA VAL A 548 24.31 -3.45 -8.55
C VAL A 548 23.04 -4.12 -8.08
N TRP A 549 21.90 -3.52 -8.42
CA TRP A 549 20.59 -4.06 -8.09
C TRP A 549 20.18 -5.13 -9.10
N ARG A 550 19.78 -6.30 -8.60
CA ARG A 550 19.14 -7.33 -9.42
C ARG A 550 17.86 -6.79 -10.07
N THR A 551 17.64 -7.11 -11.34
CA THR A 551 16.45 -6.75 -12.10
C THR A 551 15.46 -7.92 -12.10
N GLY A 552 14.33 -7.77 -11.39
CA GLY A 552 13.34 -8.86 -11.26
C GLY A 552 13.85 -10.10 -10.53
N GLY A 553 13.16 -11.23 -10.71
CA GLY A 553 13.64 -12.57 -10.37
C GLY A 553 13.00 -13.25 -9.15
N ASN A 554 13.45 -14.49 -8.86
CA ASN A 554 12.99 -15.34 -7.76
C ASN A 554 13.63 -14.94 -6.41
N SER A 555 13.56 -15.79 -5.40
CA SER A 555 14.29 -15.62 -4.14
C SER A 555 15.81 -15.59 -4.40
N GLY A 556 16.54 -14.72 -3.70
CA GLY A 556 18.00 -14.63 -3.86
C GLY A 556 18.69 -15.88 -3.32
N VAL A 557 19.67 -16.43 -4.03
CA VAL A 557 20.40 -17.64 -3.63
C VAL A 557 21.52 -17.26 -2.67
N LEU A 558 21.42 -17.75 -1.42
CA LEU A 558 22.47 -17.64 -0.42
C LEU A 558 23.45 -18.82 -0.50
N TYR A 559 22.94 -20.01 -0.82
CA TYR A 559 23.77 -21.20 -1.02
C TYR A 559 23.14 -22.17 -2.03
N SER A 560 23.95 -22.70 -2.93
CA SER A 560 23.67 -23.89 -3.73
C SER A 560 24.99 -24.62 -4.05
N SER A 561 24.91 -25.82 -4.64
CA SER A 561 26.11 -26.53 -5.10
C SER A 561 26.94 -25.75 -6.13
N SER A 562 26.31 -24.86 -6.90
CA SER A 562 26.95 -23.97 -7.87
C SER A 562 27.24 -22.56 -7.34
N HIS A 563 26.74 -22.21 -6.14
CA HIS A 563 26.97 -20.94 -5.46
C HIS A 563 27.28 -21.20 -3.98
N ASN A 564 28.50 -21.63 -3.70
CA ASN A 564 28.95 -22.09 -2.38
C ASN A 564 29.99 -21.17 -1.72
N ALA A 565 30.37 -20.07 -2.37
CA ALA A 565 31.42 -19.17 -1.89
C ALA A 565 31.06 -18.47 -0.55
N LEU A 566 29.77 -18.41 -0.19
CA LEU A 566 29.31 -17.85 1.07
C LEU A 566 29.29 -18.87 2.22
N ASP A 567 29.50 -20.15 1.93
CA ASP A 567 29.42 -21.22 2.92
C ASP A 567 30.44 -21.05 4.05
N GLY A 568 29.99 -21.20 5.29
CA GLY A 568 30.78 -21.01 6.49
C GLY A 568 31.08 -19.54 6.85
N THR A 569 30.49 -18.57 6.13
CA THR A 569 30.78 -17.14 6.34
C THR A 569 29.57 -16.37 6.87
N THR A 570 29.83 -15.18 7.40
CA THR A 570 28.81 -14.18 7.78
C THR A 570 29.15 -12.88 7.09
N GLY A 571 28.14 -12.21 6.52
CA GLY A 571 28.38 -10.96 5.81
C GLY A 571 27.12 -10.16 5.52
N PHE A 572 27.30 -9.02 4.86
CA PHE A 572 26.25 -8.05 4.60
C PHE A 572 25.62 -8.26 3.23
N VAL A 573 24.30 -8.46 3.21
CA VAL A 573 23.49 -8.54 2.00
C VAL A 573 22.74 -7.22 1.84
N GLY A 574 23.08 -6.45 0.81
CA GLY A 574 22.39 -5.20 0.54
C GLY A 574 20.98 -5.42 -0.02
N PHE A 575 20.02 -4.64 0.46
CA PHE A 575 18.64 -4.64 -0.02
C PHE A 575 18.13 -3.21 -0.22
N ARG A 576 17.06 -3.09 -1.00
CA ARG A 576 16.26 -1.88 -1.07
C ARG A 576 14.78 -2.21 -0.99
N MET A 577 14.00 -1.22 -0.61
CA MET A 577 12.53 -1.23 -0.65
C MET A 577 12.07 -0.04 -1.45
N GLN A 578 10.94 -0.14 -2.16
CA GLN A 578 10.38 0.95 -2.95
C GLN A 578 8.99 1.36 -2.43
N ILE A 579 8.75 2.68 -2.33
CA ILE A 579 7.42 3.28 -2.18
C ILE A 579 7.29 4.37 -3.23
N GLY A 580 6.27 4.29 -4.09
CA GLY A 580 6.16 5.18 -5.25
C GLY A 580 7.45 5.15 -6.08
N ASN A 581 8.09 6.31 -6.23
CA ASN A 581 9.36 6.44 -6.95
C ASN A 581 10.60 6.42 -6.04
N ASP A 582 10.41 6.40 -4.71
CA ASP A 582 11.49 6.52 -3.74
C ASP A 582 11.98 5.15 -3.27
N TYR A 583 13.30 5.06 -3.08
CA TYR A 583 13.97 3.88 -2.55
C TYR A 583 14.46 4.07 -1.12
N TYR A 584 14.38 3.02 -0.33
CA TYR A 584 14.93 2.94 1.02
C TYR A 584 16.00 1.87 1.02
N TYR A 585 17.24 2.27 1.33
CA TYR A 585 18.42 1.41 1.20
C TYR A 585 18.84 0.83 2.56
N GLY A 586 19.33 -0.41 2.56
CA GLY A 586 19.77 -1.08 3.77
C GLY A 586 20.61 -2.32 3.51
N TYR A 587 20.98 -3.00 4.60
CA TYR A 587 21.66 -4.29 4.57
C TYR A 587 21.11 -5.24 5.63
N MET A 588 21.26 -6.54 5.37
CA MET A 588 21.02 -7.63 6.32
C MET A 588 22.33 -8.32 6.63
N THR A 589 22.58 -8.65 7.89
CA THR A 589 23.71 -9.50 8.27
C THR A 589 23.23 -10.95 8.31
N ILE A 590 23.77 -11.77 7.42
CA ILE A 590 23.35 -13.16 7.23
C ILE A 590 24.55 -14.08 7.41
N GLN A 591 24.37 -15.13 8.21
CA GLN A 591 25.29 -16.25 8.30
C GLN A 591 24.81 -17.37 7.38
N VAL A 592 25.73 -17.98 6.63
CA VAL A 592 25.43 -19.07 5.69
C VAL A 592 26.25 -20.31 6.06
N SER A 593 25.56 -21.45 6.21
CA SER A 593 26.17 -22.77 6.35
C SER A 593 25.36 -23.82 5.57
N SER A 594 26.03 -24.57 4.73
CA SER A 594 25.48 -25.73 4.02
C SER A 594 25.03 -26.84 4.97
N THR A 595 25.71 -26.97 6.12
CA THR A 595 25.42 -27.99 7.14
C THR A 595 24.41 -27.49 8.17
N SER A 596 24.61 -26.28 8.70
CA SER A 596 23.81 -25.76 9.82
C SER A 596 22.63 -24.87 9.41
N GLY A 597 22.53 -24.49 8.13
CA GLY A 597 21.49 -23.60 7.62
C GLY A 597 21.92 -22.15 7.50
N VAL A 598 20.96 -21.29 7.15
CA VAL A 598 21.16 -19.84 7.03
C VAL A 598 20.46 -19.13 8.18
N THR A 599 21.08 -18.08 8.72
CA THR A 599 20.53 -17.29 9.83
C THR A 599 20.64 -15.80 9.52
N LEU A 600 19.53 -15.06 9.65
CA LEU A 600 19.51 -13.61 9.56
C LEU A 600 19.60 -13.05 10.98
N ILE A 601 20.67 -12.30 11.24
CA ILE A 601 21.07 -11.85 12.58
C ILE A 601 20.51 -10.46 12.86
N GLU A 602 20.62 -9.55 11.89
CA GLU A 602 20.21 -8.16 11.99
C GLU A 602 19.88 -7.59 10.61
N TYR A 603 19.18 -6.46 10.61
CA TYR A 603 19.11 -5.57 9.45
C TYR A 603 19.18 -4.12 9.87
N VAL A 604 19.64 -3.29 8.94
CA VAL A 604 19.76 -1.84 9.06
C VAL A 604 19.29 -1.21 7.76
N TYR A 605 18.44 -0.19 7.82
CA TYR A 605 18.09 0.60 6.64
C TYR A 605 17.83 2.07 7.01
N SER A 606 18.03 2.99 6.06
CA SER A 606 17.71 4.40 6.28
C SER A 606 16.20 4.60 6.15
N ASN A 607 15.58 5.20 7.16
CA ASN A 607 14.17 5.60 7.07
C ASN A 607 13.97 6.89 6.23
N LYS A 608 15.06 7.54 5.79
CA LYS A 608 15.02 8.68 4.89
C LYS A 608 14.96 8.21 3.43
N PRO A 609 13.97 8.68 2.65
CA PRO A 609 13.88 8.32 1.23
C PRO A 609 15.15 8.68 0.45
N ASN A 610 15.59 7.75 -0.40
CA ASN A 610 16.74 7.83 -1.31
C ASN A 610 18.11 8.07 -0.63
N GLU A 611 18.19 7.94 0.69
CA GLU A 611 19.43 8.12 1.45
C GLU A 611 20.29 6.83 1.43
N PRO A 612 21.53 6.87 0.91
CA PRO A 612 22.42 5.72 0.94
C PRO A 612 22.78 5.26 2.36
N VAL A 613 23.04 3.97 2.53
CA VAL A 613 23.49 3.37 3.80
C VAL A 613 24.83 2.69 3.61
N THR A 614 25.73 2.84 4.57
CA THR A 614 27.03 2.15 4.53
C THR A 614 26.92 0.77 5.20
N ALA A 615 27.35 -0.29 4.52
CA ALA A 615 27.35 -1.66 5.06
C ALA A 615 28.18 -1.74 6.35
N GLY A 616 27.61 -2.39 7.38
CA GLY A 616 28.24 -2.47 8.71
C GLY A 616 28.10 -1.21 9.57
N THR A 617 27.27 -0.23 9.16
CA THR A 617 26.94 0.91 10.03
C THR A 617 26.08 0.45 11.19
N ASN A 618 26.66 0.43 12.39
CA ASN A 618 25.92 0.11 13.60
C ASN A 618 24.83 1.15 13.89
N CYS A 619 23.72 0.67 14.41
CA CYS A 619 22.56 1.48 14.81
C CYS A 619 22.75 2.25 16.12
N LEU A 620 23.98 2.25 16.62
CA LEU A 620 24.39 3.08 17.74
C LEU A 620 24.46 4.52 17.21
N ASN A 621 23.30 5.18 17.18
CA ASN A 621 23.27 6.62 17.36
C ASN A 621 24.16 6.93 18.57
N LEU A 622 25.24 7.67 18.36
CA LEU A 622 26.02 8.34 19.40
C LEU A 622 25.15 9.46 20.00
N GLY A 623 24.02 9.08 20.61
CA GLY A 623 23.29 9.88 21.55
C GLY A 623 23.83 9.56 22.94
N LEU A 624 24.24 10.58 23.67
CA LEU A 624 24.81 10.51 25.03
C LEU A 624 23.84 9.93 26.11
N SER A 625 22.76 9.26 25.73
CA SER A 625 21.67 8.86 26.61
C SER A 625 21.48 7.35 26.78
N ARG A 626 22.39 6.49 26.31
CA ARG A 626 22.17 5.03 26.42
C ARG A 626 23.35 4.11 26.73
N ILE A 627 24.34 4.57 27.51
CA ILE A 627 25.23 3.67 28.26
C ILE A 627 24.65 3.49 29.68
N GLU A 628 23.49 2.86 29.81
CA GLU A 628 22.98 2.41 31.13
C GLU A 628 22.20 1.08 31.08
N LEU A 629 22.30 0.31 29.98
CA LEU A 629 21.64 -1.00 29.88
C LEU A 629 22.65 -2.07 29.46
N SER A 630 23.64 -2.30 30.32
CA SER A 630 24.46 -3.53 30.46
C SER A 630 25.74 -3.32 31.27
N ASP A 631 25.97 -2.13 31.85
CA ASP A 631 27.14 -1.91 32.70
C ASP A 631 26.99 -2.70 34.01
N PRO A 632 27.84 -3.72 34.27
CA PRO A 632 27.77 -4.52 35.48
C PRO A 632 28.44 -3.81 36.66
N PHE A 633 28.90 -2.56 36.53
CA PHE A 633 29.58 -1.84 37.59
C PHE A 633 28.73 -0.66 38.12
N LYS A 634 28.72 -0.47 39.44
CA LYS A 634 28.21 0.75 40.08
C LYS A 634 29.30 1.44 40.89
N ILE A 635 29.41 2.76 40.73
CA ILE A 635 30.33 3.60 41.49
C ILE A 635 29.57 4.33 42.61
N TYR A 636 30.04 4.20 43.86
CA TYR A 636 29.49 4.95 44.99
C TYR A 636 30.53 5.20 46.10
N PRO A 637 30.39 6.27 46.91
CA PRO A 637 29.49 7.39 46.68
C PRO A 637 29.89 8.16 45.43
N ASN A 638 28.91 8.70 44.71
CA ASN A 638 29.12 9.54 43.54
C ASN A 638 28.01 10.59 43.54
N PRO A 639 28.30 11.86 43.88
CA PRO A 639 29.63 12.46 44.05
C PRO A 639 30.44 11.98 45.27
N SER A 640 31.76 12.18 45.27
CA SER A 640 32.65 11.88 46.41
C SER A 640 33.82 12.84 46.52
N SER A 641 34.27 13.09 47.76
CA SER A 641 35.42 13.95 48.06
C SER A 641 36.71 13.19 48.36
N LYS A 642 36.64 11.90 48.72
CA LYS A 642 37.81 11.14 49.21
C LYS A 642 38.02 9.80 48.51
N THR A 643 36.99 8.96 48.49
CA THR A 643 37.07 7.60 47.94
C THR A 643 35.82 7.27 47.14
N ILE A 644 36.00 6.49 46.07
CA ILE A 644 34.90 5.86 45.33
C ILE A 644 35.06 4.35 45.40
N ARG A 645 33.96 3.62 45.55
CA ARG A 645 33.91 2.17 45.53
C ARG A 645 33.24 1.67 44.27
N ILE A 646 33.70 0.54 43.78
CA ILE A 646 33.19 -0.15 42.60
C ILE A 646 32.50 -1.42 43.09
N GLN A 647 31.19 -1.50 42.87
CA GLN A 647 30.45 -2.74 43.03
C GLN A 647 30.30 -3.42 41.68
N ASN A 648 30.87 -4.62 41.59
CA ASN A 648 30.86 -5.47 40.40
C ASN A 648 29.72 -6.49 40.50
N PHE A 649 28.73 -6.36 39.63
CA PHE A 649 27.63 -7.31 39.43
C PHE A 649 27.94 -8.33 38.32
N GLY A 650 29.08 -8.19 37.64
CA GLY A 650 29.59 -9.11 36.63
C GLY A 650 30.44 -10.20 37.26
N GLY A 651 30.26 -11.45 36.85
CA GLY A 651 30.97 -12.59 37.43
C GLY A 651 32.48 -12.65 37.14
N ASN A 652 33.04 -11.68 36.41
CA ASN A 652 34.45 -11.61 36.05
C ASN A 652 35.20 -10.62 36.96
N ALA A 653 36.45 -10.93 37.33
CA ALA A 653 37.30 -10.04 38.10
C ALA A 653 37.70 -8.77 37.31
N ILE A 654 37.98 -7.68 38.02
CA ILE A 654 38.50 -6.44 37.42
C ILE A 654 40.00 -6.65 37.17
N SER A 655 40.45 -6.39 35.94
CA SER A 655 41.85 -6.55 35.53
C SER A 655 42.59 -5.22 35.36
N ASP A 656 41.89 -4.12 35.10
CA ASP A 656 42.49 -2.79 34.96
C ASP A 656 41.48 -1.68 35.32
N LEU A 657 41.98 -0.60 35.91
CA LEU A 657 41.21 0.59 36.29
C LEU A 657 41.96 1.85 35.86
N VAL A 658 41.33 2.68 35.03
CA VAL A 658 41.94 3.94 34.55
C VAL A 658 40.97 5.10 34.77
N ILE A 659 41.41 6.15 35.46
CA ILE A 659 40.68 7.41 35.54
C ILE A 659 41.19 8.37 34.48
N ILE A 660 40.27 8.97 33.76
CA ILE A 660 40.51 9.92 32.68
C ILE A 660 39.78 11.24 33.01
N ASP A 661 40.44 12.36 32.80
CA ASP A 661 39.80 13.68 32.89
C ASP A 661 38.92 13.97 31.65
N VAL A 662 38.14 15.04 31.68
CA VAL A 662 37.25 15.43 30.57
C VAL A 662 37.98 15.75 29.25
N THR A 663 39.30 15.91 29.27
CA THR A 663 40.12 16.15 28.07
C THR A 663 40.66 14.87 27.46
N GLY A 664 40.35 13.70 28.04
CA GLY A 664 40.84 12.40 27.56
C GLY A 664 42.22 12.02 28.12
N ARG A 665 42.79 12.83 29.02
CA ARG A 665 44.09 12.55 29.63
C ARG A 665 43.92 11.59 30.81
N LYS A 666 44.72 10.52 30.83
CA LYS A 666 44.80 9.60 31.97
C LYS A 666 45.38 10.33 33.19
N VAL A 667 44.67 10.29 34.30
CA VAL A 667 45.07 10.93 35.56
C VAL A 667 45.40 9.92 36.66
N LEU A 668 44.93 8.68 36.54
CA LEU A 668 45.27 7.57 37.44
C LEU A 668 45.10 6.23 36.71
N GLU A 669 45.98 5.27 36.97
CA GLU A 669 45.92 3.90 36.44
C GLU A 669 46.30 2.92 37.57
N GLN A 670 45.47 1.90 37.78
CA GLN A 670 45.67 0.84 38.77
C GLN A 670 45.39 -0.52 38.12
N LYS A 671 46.38 -1.42 38.18
CA LYS A 671 46.36 -2.74 37.51
C LYS A 671 46.00 -3.90 38.44
N GLU A 672 45.52 -3.60 39.65
CA GLU A 672 45.16 -4.60 40.65
C GLU A 672 43.64 -4.64 40.85
N SER A 673 43.12 -5.82 41.24
CA SER A 673 41.69 -6.03 41.49
C SER A 673 41.26 -5.38 42.81
N THR A 674 41.14 -4.05 42.82
CA THR A 674 40.63 -3.28 43.96
C THR A 674 39.19 -2.85 43.70
N SER A 675 38.37 -2.80 44.76
CA SER A 675 36.99 -2.30 44.71
C SER A 675 36.85 -0.91 45.33
N GLU A 676 37.97 -0.26 45.69
CA GLU A 676 38.01 1.08 46.28
C GLU A 676 39.17 1.88 45.67
N ILE A 677 38.89 3.12 45.25
CA ILE A 677 39.85 4.05 44.67
C ILE A 677 39.87 5.34 45.50
N HIS A 678 41.06 5.75 45.94
CA HIS A 678 41.28 7.04 46.59
C HIS A 678 41.42 8.15 45.56
N ILE A 679 40.54 9.16 45.62
CA ILE A 679 40.45 10.28 44.68
C ILE A 679 40.78 11.63 45.33
N GLU A 680 41.28 11.65 46.57
CA GLU A 680 41.62 12.87 47.33
C GLU A 680 42.60 13.80 46.59
N HIS A 681 43.48 13.22 45.78
CA HIS A 681 44.51 13.93 45.02
C HIS A 681 44.00 14.52 43.69
N LEU A 682 42.77 14.19 43.27
CA LEU A 682 42.17 14.74 42.06
C LEU A 682 41.57 16.11 42.34
N ASN A 683 41.69 17.03 41.37
CA ASN A 683 41.01 18.32 41.44
C ASN A 683 39.49 18.12 41.34
N ARG A 684 38.72 19.06 41.92
CA ARG A 684 37.26 19.09 41.79
C ARG A 684 36.84 19.08 40.32
N GLY A 685 35.91 18.20 39.96
CA GLY A 685 35.48 18.07 38.57
C GLY A 685 34.88 16.72 38.22
N MET A 686 34.54 16.57 36.94
CA MET A 686 34.00 15.34 36.38
C MET A 686 35.13 14.47 35.83
N TYR A 687 35.06 13.17 36.08
CA TYR A 687 36.02 12.19 35.59
C TYR A 687 35.29 10.98 35.01
N LEU A 688 35.99 10.27 34.11
CA LEU A 688 35.57 8.99 33.57
C LEU A 688 36.45 7.89 34.16
N LEU A 689 35.83 6.84 34.69
CA LEU A 689 36.50 5.63 35.15
C LEU A 689 36.30 4.52 34.10
N GLN A 690 37.40 4.11 33.47
CA GLN A 690 37.47 2.91 32.66
C GLN A 690 37.75 1.69 33.55
N ILE A 691 36.95 0.65 33.38
CA ILE A 691 37.06 -0.62 34.11
C ILE A 691 37.21 -1.73 33.07
N THR A 692 38.31 -2.46 33.07
CA THR A 692 38.49 -3.62 32.21
C THR A 692 38.22 -4.90 33.01
N SER A 693 37.34 -5.76 32.50
CA SER A 693 36.97 -7.04 33.11
C SER A 693 36.58 -8.05 32.04
N GLY A 694 37.08 -9.28 32.14
CA GLY A 694 36.80 -10.35 31.16
C GLY A 694 37.18 -10.00 29.71
N GLY A 695 38.22 -9.18 29.51
CA GLY A 695 38.67 -8.72 28.19
C GLY A 695 37.84 -7.62 27.55
N LYS A 696 36.82 -7.09 28.26
CA LYS A 696 35.99 -5.95 27.83
C LYS A 696 36.27 -4.73 28.70
N THR A 697 36.11 -3.53 28.13
CA THR A 697 36.29 -2.26 28.84
C THR A 697 34.95 -1.54 28.97
N TYR A 698 34.63 -1.14 30.19
CA TYR A 698 33.42 -0.44 30.60
C TYR A 698 33.78 0.98 31.03
N LEU A 699 32.87 1.94 30.86
CA LEU A 699 33.12 3.35 31.12
C LEU A 699 32.03 3.93 32.02
N ASN A 700 32.43 4.36 33.21
CA ASN A 700 31.55 4.96 34.20
C ASN A 700 31.94 6.41 34.49
N LYS A 701 30.97 7.25 34.84
CA LYS A 701 31.21 8.66 35.19
C LYS A 701 31.14 8.86 36.71
N PHE A 702 32.07 9.65 37.26
CA PHE A 702 31.96 10.13 38.64
C PHE A 702 32.34 11.61 38.80
N ILE A 703 31.88 12.21 39.91
CA ILE A 703 32.10 13.61 40.26
C ILE A 703 32.97 13.68 41.53
N LYS A 704 34.10 14.37 41.44
CA LYS A 704 34.96 14.75 42.57
C LYS A 704 34.51 16.09 43.14
N GLU A 705 34.11 16.09 44.40
CA GLU A 705 33.74 17.30 45.17
C GLU A 705 34.90 17.96 45.90
#